data_AF-A0A7W1I1N9-F1
#
_entry.id   AF-A0A7W1I1N9-F1
#
_cell.length_a   1.000
_cell.length_b   1.000
_cell.length_c   1.000
_cell.angle_alpha   90.00
_cell.angle_beta   90.00
_cell.angle_gamma   90.00
#
_symmetry.space_group_name_H-M   'P 1'
#
loop_
_entity.id
_entity.type
_entity.pdbx_description
1 polymer ?
#
loop_
_entity_poly.entity_id
_entity_poly.type
_entity_poly.pdbx_seq_one_letter_code
_entity_poly.pdbx_strand_id
1 'polypeptide(L)'
;MRRALAGAASSAIVIAMALGVAAQPAPPSGIRDPAWSPDGRRLATSSFDRIWISGGDGRGGRPLRAGSPATERDPAWSPDGRRVVFSADSGEGFDLFVAGADGRDVRRLTDAPGDDRWPSWTGDGRIVFSRRATPFDSWRFFTVTEQGTDAAPLFPDAASDDEREGRVSPDGKRIAYVSDRDSEDGDVDLWVADLDVAERGRVQRTRLTRVGGREGRPAWAPDSARIAYFAQREGRGSVWVVTAETSGGESALKERAPAAAPILVSRRGGAPAWSPDGRTIAISELPPADPAYNGNPLRNDDDAPPLFAAEGFSLWMVDAPVAVDAGAHEVDGPKPSSRYLTAAFDRVWETLRRLYYSKGPSAAEWTALKDKHRPRATAARDEAALESAIDQMIAEQPLIKPAVSSNRAVVVSGHPLASQAGLLALEKGGNIVDAAIAVAFALGVVEPEASGIGGDGMALVYLAGMPEPVVVDYKDQVPIHATSDNQVLRQNTGDGPAAANIPGVVAGLDHLYRRFGSKKVSWADLIAPAVEYADQGYVLDESLPTSIAEGRRFIQKYESSRKIYLPGGRVPRPGERFTNKDYAATLRAIAAQGAQTFYRGDIARKIAADMTARGGLITLDDLAQYRAIERRPLAGQFRGHAVYSTPPPVSSGLGLIETLQILDQYQPQRGASYATDADYFHYAIEAWKVRDQSGRIADPALFDVDLGPHLDRAHAADLFKQIDRTKASRYGGAERDTTPPARIGRGTTAFAVADADGNMIAVTQTLSTWGGNFYVSEGLGFLYNNHLRFSGGAPGRFLPLTRSSTTSVPTLLFQRAEGSPGPGQPVLAVAAAGNAWIPASVYDIILNVVDGGMSAQRAIEAPRFLVGRDPIDSSVGRIQIEDRIPRPILDDLIARGHRFSKIGRKGEVRYGYAAAVLVDRAKKEVQGGAEPRRSHAAVPQK
;
A
#
# COMPACT_ATOMS: atom_id res chain seq x y z
N MET A 1 -45.90 65.01 -12.66
CA MET A 1 -46.59 65.95 -11.73
C MET A 1 -46.91 65.15 -10.46
N ARG A 2 -46.45 65.42 -9.24
CA ARG A 2 -45.85 66.59 -8.57
C ARG A 2 -44.97 66.09 -7.39
N ARG A 3 -43.81 66.73 -7.23
CA ARG A 3 -43.10 67.19 -5.99
C ARG A 3 -42.93 66.19 -4.83
N ALA A 4 -41.73 65.77 -4.39
CA ALA A 4 -40.43 66.41 -4.12
C ALA A 4 -40.35 67.27 -2.84
N LEU A 5 -39.26 67.00 -2.08
CA LEU A 5 -38.56 67.80 -1.04
C LEU A 5 -38.98 67.56 0.42
N ALA A 6 -38.09 67.37 1.41
CA ALA A 6 -36.62 67.48 1.54
C ALA A 6 -36.19 66.61 2.76
N GLY A 7 -35.01 65.97 2.88
CA GLY A 7 -33.60 66.41 2.76
C GLY A 7 -32.99 66.39 4.18
N ALA A 8 -31.72 66.08 4.48
CA ALA A 8 -30.56 65.49 3.81
C ALA A 8 -29.49 65.17 4.91
N ALA A 9 -28.57 64.24 4.63
CA ALA A 9 -27.23 63.95 5.22
C ALA A 9 -27.11 62.46 5.64
N SER A 10 -26.60 61.56 4.78
CA SER A 10 -25.20 61.27 4.43
C SER A 10 -24.47 60.34 5.43
N SER A 11 -24.38 59.06 5.06
CA SER A 11 -23.13 58.25 4.91
C SER A 11 -23.22 56.81 5.44
N ALA A 12 -23.12 55.87 4.48
CA ALA A 12 -22.52 54.53 4.53
C ALA A 12 -22.98 53.51 5.59
N ILE A 13 -23.60 52.42 5.13
CA ILE A 13 -23.00 51.07 5.02
C ILE A 13 -24.06 50.10 4.44
N VAL A 14 -23.63 49.31 3.47
CA VAL A 14 -24.38 48.24 2.81
C VAL A 14 -24.68 47.13 3.83
N ILE A 15 -25.96 46.88 4.13
CA ILE A 15 -26.41 45.66 4.79
C ILE A 15 -27.20 44.86 3.76
N ALA A 16 -26.60 43.75 3.32
CA ALA A 16 -27.25 42.71 2.56
C ALA A 16 -28.37 42.10 3.42
N MET A 17 -29.61 42.20 2.97
CA MET A 17 -30.71 41.40 3.48
C MET A 17 -30.55 39.96 2.99
N ALA A 18 -29.86 39.15 3.79
CA ALA A 18 -30.07 37.71 3.79
C ALA A 18 -31.22 37.42 4.75
N LEU A 19 -32.37 37.06 4.18
CA LEU A 19 -33.43 36.37 4.91
C LEU A 19 -32.81 35.11 5.53
N GLY A 20 -32.70 35.10 6.86
CA GLY A 20 -32.24 33.95 7.62
C GLY A 20 -33.17 32.78 7.38
N VAL A 21 -32.72 31.83 6.57
CA VAL A 21 -33.25 30.48 6.57
C VAL A 21 -33.00 29.93 7.97
N ALA A 22 -34.08 29.62 8.68
CA ALA A 22 -34.05 28.92 9.94
C ALA A 22 -33.19 27.65 9.79
N ALA A 23 -32.12 27.56 10.58
CA ALA A 23 -31.33 26.34 10.68
C ALA A 23 -32.27 25.18 11.05
N GLN A 24 -32.40 24.20 10.16
CA GLN A 24 -33.06 22.94 10.48
C GLN A 24 -32.33 22.27 11.66
N PRO A 25 -33.04 21.60 12.58
CA PRO A 25 -32.41 20.84 13.65
C PRO A 25 -31.57 19.71 13.05
N ALA A 26 -30.35 19.54 13.57
CA ALA A 26 -29.44 18.45 13.20
C ALA A 26 -30.12 17.07 13.42
N PRO A 27 -29.78 16.03 12.62
CA PRO A 27 -30.28 14.68 12.82
C PRO A 27 -29.93 14.13 14.22
N PRO A 28 -30.71 13.17 14.76
CA PRO A 28 -30.60 12.74 16.16
C PRO A 28 -29.22 12.15 16.49
N SER A 29 -28.54 12.71 17.49
CA SER A 29 -27.30 12.14 18.05
C SER A 29 -27.62 11.03 19.07
N GLY A 30 -27.01 9.87 18.86
CA GLY A 30 -27.29 8.64 19.60
C GLY A 30 -26.98 8.63 21.09
N ILE A 31 -27.46 7.57 21.74
CA ILE A 31 -27.04 7.17 23.09
C ILE A 31 -25.56 6.77 23.03
N ARG A 32 -24.72 7.46 23.82
CA ARG A 32 -23.27 7.27 23.94
C ARG A 32 -22.88 7.29 25.41
N ASP A 33 -21.66 6.85 25.70
CA ASP A 33 -21.01 6.99 27.01
C ASP A 33 -21.88 6.52 28.20
N PRO A 34 -22.34 5.25 28.23
CA PRO A 34 -23.16 4.76 29.31
C PRO A 34 -22.37 4.72 30.62
N ALA A 35 -23.00 5.14 31.71
CA ALA A 35 -22.44 5.09 33.05
C ALA A 35 -23.52 4.64 34.04
N TRP A 36 -23.32 3.47 34.65
CA TRP A 36 -24.23 2.92 35.66
C TRP A 36 -24.06 3.65 36.99
N SER A 37 -25.17 3.86 37.71
CA SER A 37 -25.09 4.28 39.11
C SER A 37 -24.53 3.15 39.98
N PRO A 38 -23.81 3.46 41.07
CA PRO A 38 -23.20 2.44 41.94
C PRO A 38 -24.19 1.40 42.49
N ASP A 39 -25.44 1.80 42.69
CA ASP A 39 -26.53 0.94 43.20
C ASP A 39 -27.23 0.10 42.13
N GLY A 40 -26.87 0.27 40.86
CA GLY A 40 -27.45 -0.49 39.76
C GLY A 40 -28.80 0.00 39.25
N ARG A 41 -29.39 1.03 39.87
CA ARG A 41 -30.79 1.37 39.61
C ARG A 41 -30.97 2.37 38.48
N ARG A 42 -29.92 3.09 38.10
CA ARG A 42 -29.96 4.16 37.11
C ARG A 42 -28.80 4.04 36.14
N LEU A 43 -29.04 4.52 34.92
CA LEU A 43 -28.06 4.59 33.86
C LEU A 43 -28.01 6.01 33.30
N ALA A 44 -26.84 6.63 33.32
CA ALA A 44 -26.59 7.90 32.67
C ALA A 44 -26.04 7.65 31.26
N THR A 45 -26.48 8.41 30.27
CA THR A 45 -26.02 8.33 28.89
C THR A 45 -25.97 9.71 28.24
N SER A 46 -25.05 9.93 27.31
CA SER A 46 -25.05 11.10 26.43
C SER A 46 -26.00 10.83 25.26
N SER A 47 -27.12 11.54 25.13
CA SER A 47 -28.06 11.39 24.00
C SER A 47 -28.64 12.75 23.61
N PHE A 48 -28.78 13.04 22.31
CA PHE A 48 -29.20 14.35 21.81
C PHE A 48 -28.34 15.51 22.34
N ASP A 49 -27.04 15.26 22.49
CA ASP A 49 -26.07 16.22 23.06
C ASP A 49 -26.46 16.72 24.46
N ARG A 50 -27.16 15.87 25.21
CA ARG A 50 -27.58 16.04 26.61
C ARG A 50 -27.21 14.81 27.41
N ILE A 51 -27.05 14.95 28.72
CA ILE A 51 -27.04 13.78 29.61
C ILE A 51 -28.48 13.36 29.90
N TRP A 52 -28.78 12.07 29.78
CA TRP A 52 -30.06 11.45 30.11
C TRP A 52 -29.87 10.43 31.23
N ILE A 53 -30.81 10.38 32.16
CA ILE A 53 -30.86 9.40 33.25
C ILE A 53 -32.08 8.49 33.03
N SER A 54 -31.84 7.19 32.85
CA SER A 54 -32.86 6.14 32.74
C SER A 54 -32.80 5.18 33.94
N GLY A 55 -33.73 4.23 34.00
CA GLY A 55 -33.58 3.04 34.83
C GLY A 55 -32.34 2.23 34.43
N GLY A 56 -31.84 1.37 35.33
CA GLY A 56 -30.68 0.51 35.08
C GLY A 56 -30.89 -0.45 33.90
N ASP A 57 -32.13 -0.78 33.57
CA ASP A 57 -32.50 -1.55 32.38
C ASP A 57 -32.51 -0.71 31.08
N GLY A 58 -32.12 0.56 31.15
CA GLY A 58 -32.11 1.51 30.03
C GLY A 58 -33.47 2.14 29.71
N ARG A 59 -34.54 1.86 30.48
CA ARG A 59 -35.90 2.34 30.17
C ARG A 59 -36.27 3.62 30.93
N GLY A 60 -37.24 4.37 30.38
CA GLY A 60 -37.84 5.53 31.07
C GLY A 60 -36.91 6.73 31.27
N GLY A 61 -36.02 6.99 30.31
CA GLY A 61 -35.04 8.08 30.37
C GLY A 61 -35.65 9.48 30.45
N ARG A 62 -35.02 10.36 31.23
CA ARG A 62 -35.29 11.81 31.27
C ARG A 62 -33.98 12.61 31.16
N PRO A 63 -33.97 13.82 30.59
CA PRO A 63 -32.76 14.64 30.56
C PRO A 63 -32.35 15.01 31.99
N LEU A 64 -31.04 14.99 32.26
CA LEU A 64 -30.46 15.44 33.51
C LEU A 64 -30.74 16.93 33.71
N ARG A 65 -30.63 17.75 32.67
CA ARG A 65 -30.96 19.18 32.70
C ARG A 65 -31.90 19.55 31.56
N ALA A 66 -33.03 20.20 31.89
CA ALA A 66 -33.94 20.74 30.88
C ALA A 66 -33.50 22.14 30.44
N GLY A 67 -33.46 22.40 29.12
CA GLY A 67 -33.37 23.76 28.56
C GLY A 67 -31.97 24.41 28.48
N SER A 68 -30.89 23.70 28.80
CA SER A 68 -29.54 24.19 28.48
C SER A 68 -29.32 24.18 26.96
N PRO A 69 -28.57 25.13 26.35
CA PRO A 69 -28.20 25.09 24.94
C PRO A 69 -26.85 24.38 24.68
N ALA A 70 -26.02 24.16 25.71
CA ALA A 70 -24.67 23.63 25.57
C ALA A 70 -24.63 22.12 25.26
N THR A 71 -23.69 21.64 24.44
CA THR A 71 -23.49 20.19 24.20
C THR A 71 -22.93 19.50 25.45
N GLU A 72 -23.57 18.45 25.95
CA GLU A 72 -23.13 17.68 27.15
C GLU A 72 -22.74 16.24 26.80
N ARG A 73 -21.63 15.74 27.37
CA ARG A 73 -21.07 14.40 27.08
C ARG A 73 -20.29 13.80 28.26
N ASP A 74 -19.89 12.54 28.11
CA ASP A 74 -18.99 11.81 29.02
C ASP A 74 -19.45 11.80 30.50
N PRO A 75 -20.68 11.34 30.84
CA PRO A 75 -21.16 11.34 32.21
C PRO A 75 -20.43 10.29 33.08
N ALA A 76 -20.20 10.62 34.36
CA ALA A 76 -19.74 9.69 35.37
C ALA A 76 -20.43 9.93 36.73
N TRP A 77 -20.87 8.85 37.37
CA TRP A 77 -21.54 8.90 38.67
C TRP A 77 -20.52 9.02 39.81
N SER A 78 -20.84 9.82 40.82
CA SER A 78 -20.10 9.82 42.07
C SER A 78 -20.20 8.45 42.76
N PRO A 79 -19.22 8.06 43.59
CA PRO A 79 -19.22 6.77 44.29
C PRO A 79 -20.45 6.55 45.19
N ASP A 80 -21.07 7.63 45.68
CA ASP A 80 -22.30 7.59 46.49
C ASP A 80 -23.60 7.63 45.66
N GLY A 81 -23.49 7.75 44.33
CA GLY A 81 -24.61 7.81 43.39
C GLY A 81 -25.48 9.07 43.48
N ARG A 82 -25.03 10.12 44.19
CA ARG A 82 -25.80 11.36 44.37
C ARG A 82 -25.53 12.42 43.31
N ARG A 83 -24.35 12.39 42.67
CA ARG A 83 -23.89 13.37 41.69
C ARG A 83 -23.55 12.71 40.37
N VAL A 84 -23.59 13.52 39.30
CA VAL A 84 -23.10 13.18 37.96
C VAL A 84 -22.18 14.30 37.52
N VAL A 85 -20.92 13.95 37.23
CA VAL A 85 -19.97 14.84 36.54
C VAL A 85 -20.06 14.59 35.04
N PHE A 86 -19.91 15.62 34.23
CA PHE A 86 -19.98 15.54 32.76
C PHE A 86 -19.21 16.71 32.13
N SER A 87 -18.82 16.56 30.87
CA SER A 87 -18.24 17.65 30.08
C SER A 87 -19.36 18.44 29.38
N ALA A 88 -19.29 19.77 29.38
CA ALA A 88 -20.20 20.61 28.61
C ALA A 88 -19.46 21.70 27.84
N ASP A 89 -19.94 21.97 26.62
CA ASP A 89 -19.43 23.01 25.73
C ASP A 89 -19.59 24.41 26.36
N SER A 90 -18.49 25.15 26.44
CA SER A 90 -18.43 26.52 26.95
C SER A 90 -18.21 27.58 25.88
N GLY A 91 -18.11 27.19 24.60
CA GLY A 91 -17.87 28.07 23.46
C GLY A 91 -16.39 28.21 23.06
N GLU A 92 -15.46 27.99 23.98
CA GLU A 92 -14.00 27.97 23.73
C GLU A 92 -13.41 26.56 23.83
N GLY A 93 -14.26 25.56 24.07
CA GLY A 93 -13.92 24.16 24.28
C GLY A 93 -14.91 23.48 25.23
N PHE A 94 -14.49 22.41 25.91
CA PHE A 94 -15.31 21.69 26.90
C PHE A 94 -14.79 21.91 28.32
N ASP A 95 -15.69 22.18 29.25
CA ASP A 95 -15.38 22.23 30.68
C ASP A 95 -16.12 21.14 31.44
N LEU A 96 -15.63 20.82 32.64
CA LEU A 96 -16.31 19.90 33.55
C LEU A 96 -17.41 20.62 34.32
N PHE A 97 -18.55 19.96 34.43
CA PHE A 97 -19.68 20.36 35.26
C PHE A 97 -20.08 19.18 36.14
N VAL A 98 -20.68 19.49 37.29
CA VAL A 98 -21.32 18.49 38.13
C VAL A 98 -22.72 18.95 38.49
N ALA A 99 -23.65 17.99 38.54
CA ALA A 99 -25.03 18.19 38.94
C ALA A 99 -25.46 17.12 39.93
N GLY A 100 -26.49 17.41 40.72
CA GLY A 100 -27.25 16.38 41.41
C GLY A 100 -27.88 15.40 40.43
N ALA A 101 -28.04 14.14 40.83
CA ALA A 101 -28.66 13.12 40.00
C ALA A 101 -30.16 13.37 39.69
N ASP A 102 -30.75 14.37 40.34
CA ASP A 102 -32.08 14.90 40.07
C ASP A 102 -32.08 16.07 39.08
N GLY A 103 -30.89 16.48 38.60
CA GLY A 103 -30.71 17.57 37.65
C GLY A 103 -30.45 18.95 38.26
N ARG A 104 -30.45 19.06 39.59
CA ARG A 104 -30.27 20.34 40.32
C ARG A 104 -28.81 20.59 40.69
N ASP A 105 -28.55 21.72 41.35
CA ASP A 105 -27.24 22.10 41.90
C ASP A 105 -26.07 22.03 40.89
N VAL A 106 -26.35 22.49 39.67
CA VAL A 106 -25.40 22.48 38.57
C VAL A 106 -24.30 23.50 38.82
N ARG A 107 -23.04 23.09 38.72
CA ARG A 107 -21.88 23.97 38.84
C ARG A 107 -20.78 23.59 37.86
N ARG A 108 -20.10 24.60 37.33
CA ARG A 108 -18.87 24.46 36.53
C ARG A 108 -17.70 24.17 37.48
N LEU A 109 -16.84 23.23 37.12
CA LEU A 109 -15.69 22.77 37.92
C LEU A 109 -14.36 23.27 37.36
N THR A 110 -14.31 23.49 36.05
CA THR A 110 -13.11 23.94 35.34
C THR A 110 -13.47 25.05 34.37
N ASP A 111 -12.53 25.95 34.12
CA ASP A 111 -12.70 27.12 33.24
C ASP A 111 -11.45 27.48 32.44
N ALA A 112 -10.49 26.55 32.37
CA ALA A 112 -9.26 26.75 31.62
C ALA A 112 -9.53 26.70 30.11
N PRO A 113 -8.79 27.47 29.28
CA PRO A 113 -8.90 27.38 27.82
C PRO A 113 -8.61 25.96 27.31
N GLY A 114 -9.39 25.50 26.33
CA GLY A 114 -9.22 24.19 25.70
C GLY A 114 -10.28 23.17 26.10
N ASP A 115 -9.91 21.88 26.08
CA ASP A 115 -10.86 20.80 26.30
C ASP A 115 -10.55 19.99 27.57
N ASP A 116 -11.54 19.89 28.45
CA ASP A 116 -11.58 19.00 29.61
C ASP A 116 -12.62 17.88 29.39
N ARG A 117 -12.14 16.65 29.21
CA ARG A 117 -12.93 15.50 28.74
C ARG A 117 -12.77 14.28 29.63
N TRP A 118 -13.76 13.38 29.52
CA TRP A 118 -13.75 12.04 30.11
C TRP A 118 -13.53 12.01 31.63
N PRO A 119 -14.34 12.72 32.42
CA PRO A 119 -14.20 12.72 33.87
C PRO A 119 -14.49 11.33 34.46
N SER A 120 -13.74 10.98 35.51
CA SER A 120 -13.90 9.75 36.29
C SER A 120 -13.69 10.05 37.77
N TRP A 121 -14.58 9.56 38.63
CA TRP A 121 -14.44 9.71 40.07
C TRP A 121 -13.41 8.75 40.65
N THR A 122 -12.66 9.22 41.63
CA THR A 122 -11.89 8.39 42.57
C THR A 122 -12.75 8.08 43.80
N GLY A 123 -12.38 7.03 44.55
CA GLY A 123 -13.11 6.64 45.76
C GLY A 123 -13.10 7.71 46.88
N ASP A 124 -12.13 8.62 46.87
CA ASP A 124 -11.98 9.74 47.81
C ASP A 124 -12.74 11.02 47.38
N GLY A 125 -13.47 10.98 46.26
CA GLY A 125 -14.29 12.11 45.79
C GLY A 125 -13.56 13.14 44.93
N ARG A 126 -12.31 12.88 44.50
CA ARG A 126 -11.67 13.63 43.42
C ARG A 126 -12.19 13.18 42.05
N ILE A 127 -11.94 14.00 41.05
CA ILE A 127 -12.30 13.75 39.66
C ILE A 127 -11.02 13.79 38.82
N VAL A 128 -10.70 12.68 38.17
CA VAL A 128 -9.65 12.59 37.15
C VAL A 128 -10.25 12.87 35.77
N PHE A 129 -9.56 13.63 34.92
CA PHE A 129 -10.00 13.94 33.57
C PHE A 129 -8.82 14.19 32.64
N SER A 130 -9.03 14.12 31.32
CA SER A 130 -8.02 14.49 30.33
C SER A 130 -8.20 15.95 29.91
N ARG A 131 -7.11 16.70 29.88
CA ARG A 131 -7.06 18.10 29.44
C ARG A 131 -6.11 18.29 28.26
N ARG A 132 -6.46 19.22 27.36
CA ARG A 132 -5.53 19.85 26.41
C ARG A 132 -5.85 21.34 26.27
N ALA A 133 -4.86 22.20 26.13
CA ALA A 133 -5.07 23.64 26.04
C ALA A 133 -5.49 24.08 24.63
N THR A 134 -4.95 23.45 23.59
CA THR A 134 -5.31 23.69 22.19
C THR A 134 -5.56 22.36 21.45
N PRO A 135 -6.19 22.37 20.26
CA PRO A 135 -6.39 21.15 19.48
C PRO A 135 -5.10 20.41 19.06
N PHE A 136 -3.93 21.06 19.15
CA PHE A 136 -2.63 20.51 18.76
C PHE A 136 -1.79 20.02 19.95
N ASP A 137 -2.22 20.30 21.19
CA ASP A 137 -1.53 19.82 22.38
C ASP A 137 -1.94 18.38 22.71
N SER A 138 -0.98 17.61 23.24
CA SER A 138 -1.25 16.26 23.76
C SER A 138 -2.21 16.30 24.95
N TRP A 139 -3.07 15.29 25.04
CA TRP A 139 -3.95 15.10 26.19
C TRP A 139 -3.16 14.65 27.42
N ARG A 140 -3.45 15.24 28.57
CA ARG A 140 -2.81 14.91 29.86
C ARG A 140 -3.85 14.71 30.96
N PHE A 141 -3.56 13.83 31.92
CA PHE A 141 -4.44 13.67 33.06
C PHE A 141 -4.29 14.79 34.09
N PHE A 142 -5.42 15.32 34.54
CA PHE A 142 -5.54 16.27 35.64
C PHE A 142 -6.51 15.74 36.68
N THR A 143 -6.39 16.25 37.90
CA THR A 143 -7.33 16.03 39.00
C THR A 143 -7.94 17.33 39.47
N VAL A 144 -9.23 17.30 39.80
CA VAL A 144 -9.94 18.42 40.43
C VAL A 144 -10.84 17.88 41.54
N THR A 145 -11.14 18.70 42.54
CA THR A 145 -12.10 18.36 43.58
C THR A 145 -13.49 18.84 43.23
N GLU A 146 -14.46 18.35 44.00
CA GLU A 146 -15.78 18.94 44.06
C GLU A 146 -15.83 20.41 44.53
N GLN A 147 -14.75 21.16 44.70
CA GLN A 147 -14.85 22.60 44.98
C GLN A 147 -14.42 23.46 43.78
N GLY A 148 -13.76 22.87 42.79
CA GLY A 148 -13.58 23.40 41.44
C GLY A 148 -12.88 24.75 41.37
N THR A 149 -11.54 24.77 41.51
CA THR A 149 -10.67 25.89 41.08
C THR A 149 -9.20 25.48 40.85
N ASP A 150 -8.69 24.44 41.51
CA ASP A 150 -7.27 24.05 41.43
C ASP A 150 -7.07 22.68 40.76
N ALA A 151 -7.14 22.65 39.42
CA ALA A 151 -6.84 21.45 38.66
C ALA A 151 -5.32 21.19 38.61
N ALA A 152 -4.86 20.04 39.12
CA ALA A 152 -3.44 19.68 39.16
C ALA A 152 -3.14 18.50 38.22
N PRO A 153 -2.00 18.49 37.50
CA PRO A 153 -1.58 17.32 36.72
C PRO A 153 -1.53 16.07 37.60
N LEU A 154 -2.11 14.96 37.14
CA LEU A 154 -2.11 13.69 37.85
C LEU A 154 -0.72 13.03 37.78
N PHE A 155 -0.08 13.09 36.62
CA PHE A 155 1.27 12.58 36.41
C PHE A 155 2.23 13.75 36.11
N PRO A 156 3.34 13.89 36.86
CA PRO A 156 4.23 15.03 36.74
C PRO A 156 5.25 14.92 35.59
N ASP A 157 5.29 13.80 34.87
CA ASP A 157 6.26 13.56 33.80
C ASP A 157 5.79 14.09 32.44
N ALA A 158 6.66 14.85 31.78
CA ALA A 158 6.43 15.38 30.45
C ALA A 158 6.76 14.33 29.39
N ALA A 159 5.77 13.49 29.06
CA ALA A 159 5.84 12.63 27.89
C ALA A 159 5.30 13.37 26.64
N SER A 160 5.40 12.77 25.45
CA SER A 160 4.89 13.35 24.18
C SER A 160 3.67 12.59 23.62
N ASP A 161 3.18 11.61 24.36
CA ASP A 161 2.03 10.75 24.05
C ASP A 161 0.71 11.40 24.52
N ASP A 162 -0.41 10.90 24.02
CA ASP A 162 -1.74 11.24 24.48
C ASP A 162 -2.17 10.37 25.68
N GLU A 163 -2.71 10.99 26.73
CA GLU A 163 -3.36 10.33 27.86
C GLU A 163 -4.87 10.61 27.85
N ARG A 164 -5.64 9.71 27.19
CA ARG A 164 -7.06 9.93 26.88
C ARG A 164 -7.98 8.89 27.52
N GLU A 165 -9.27 9.27 27.63
CA GLU A 165 -10.37 8.38 28.00
C GLU A 165 -10.17 7.63 29.33
N GLY A 166 -9.49 8.26 30.29
CA GLY A 166 -9.15 7.64 31.57
C GLY A 166 -10.37 7.19 32.39
N ARG A 167 -10.31 5.99 32.98
CA ARG A 167 -11.28 5.47 33.95
C ARG A 167 -10.57 4.89 35.17
N VAL A 168 -10.94 5.40 36.34
CA VAL A 168 -10.42 4.94 37.62
C VAL A 168 -11.06 3.59 37.97
N SER A 169 -10.28 2.67 38.53
CA SER A 169 -10.76 1.36 38.99
C SER A 169 -11.69 1.52 40.20
N PRO A 170 -12.67 0.62 40.39
CA PRO A 170 -13.60 0.70 41.54
C PRO A 170 -12.92 0.71 42.91
N ASP A 171 -11.75 0.08 43.06
CA ASP A 171 -10.94 0.12 44.27
C ASP A 171 -10.16 1.44 44.47
N GLY A 172 -10.20 2.35 43.48
CA GLY A 172 -9.56 3.66 43.50
C GLY A 172 -8.04 3.64 43.26
N LYS A 173 -7.43 2.48 43.00
CA LYS A 173 -5.97 2.33 43.00
C LYS A 173 -5.32 2.50 41.63
N ARG A 174 -6.08 2.33 40.54
CA ARG A 174 -5.54 2.29 39.18
C ARG A 174 -6.39 3.13 38.23
N ILE A 175 -5.78 3.53 37.11
CA ILE A 175 -6.47 4.16 35.99
C ILE A 175 -6.20 3.37 34.71
N ALA A 176 -7.25 2.99 34.01
CA ALA A 176 -7.18 2.45 32.65
C ALA A 176 -7.39 3.59 31.67
N TYR A 177 -6.60 3.64 30.61
CA TYR A 177 -6.64 4.73 29.64
C TYR A 177 -6.11 4.30 28.29
N VAL A 178 -6.25 5.16 27.28
CA VAL A 178 -5.68 4.91 25.97
C VAL A 178 -4.59 5.91 25.63
N SER A 179 -3.56 5.40 24.96
CA SER A 179 -2.37 6.18 24.64
C SER A 179 -1.70 5.69 23.38
N ASP A 180 -1.18 6.62 22.60
CA ASP A 180 -0.24 6.38 21.49
C ASP A 180 1.21 6.33 21.98
N ARG A 181 1.43 6.14 23.29
CA ARG A 181 2.76 5.92 23.84
C ARG A 181 3.45 4.75 23.15
N ASP A 182 4.70 4.97 22.78
CA ASP A 182 5.54 4.01 22.06
C ASP A 182 4.93 3.56 20.71
N SER A 183 4.10 4.43 20.09
CA SER A 183 3.49 4.24 18.77
C SER A 183 4.16 5.14 17.73
N GLU A 184 4.75 4.55 16.69
CA GLU A 184 5.31 5.32 15.56
C GLU A 184 4.26 5.57 14.45
N ASP A 185 3.13 4.84 14.47
CA ASP A 185 2.11 4.82 13.42
C ASP A 185 0.77 5.50 13.81
N GLY A 186 0.71 6.08 15.00
CA GLY A 186 -0.51 6.72 15.54
C GLY A 186 -1.59 5.74 16.01
N ASP A 187 -1.22 4.47 16.19
CA ASP A 187 -2.01 3.48 16.92
C ASP A 187 -2.22 3.94 18.37
N VAL A 188 -3.38 3.57 18.93
CA VAL A 188 -3.80 3.98 20.27
C VAL A 188 -4.14 2.71 21.03
N ASP A 189 -3.31 2.35 22.01
CA ASP A 189 -3.44 1.11 22.79
C ASP A 189 -4.09 1.35 24.16
N LEU A 190 -4.52 0.25 24.80
CA LEU A 190 -5.00 0.25 26.17
C LEU A 190 -3.84 0.13 27.17
N TRP A 191 -3.80 1.02 28.15
CA TRP A 191 -2.81 1.10 29.22
C TRP A 191 -3.47 1.15 30.59
N VAL A 192 -2.73 0.71 31.62
CA VAL A 192 -3.10 0.86 33.03
C VAL A 192 -1.95 1.51 33.79
N ALA A 193 -2.25 2.45 34.69
CA ALA A 193 -1.29 3.05 35.60
C ALA A 193 -1.78 3.01 37.05
N ASP A 194 -0.85 2.92 38.00
CA ASP A 194 -1.15 2.97 39.42
C ASP A 194 -1.29 4.43 39.91
N LEU A 195 -2.33 4.70 40.70
CA LEU A 195 -2.62 6.00 41.30
C LEU A 195 -1.87 6.21 42.63
N ASP A 196 -1.64 5.14 43.40
CA ASP A 196 -0.95 5.20 44.72
C ASP A 196 0.57 5.45 44.61
N VAL A 197 1.20 5.15 43.46
CA VAL A 197 2.66 5.23 43.26
C VAL A 197 3.11 6.58 42.67
N ALA A 198 2.17 7.36 42.13
CA ALA A 198 2.44 8.68 41.55
C ALA A 198 2.99 9.69 42.59
N GLU A 199 2.73 9.49 43.89
CA GLU A 199 3.26 10.32 44.98
C GLU A 199 4.76 10.07 45.30
N ARG A 200 5.39 9.03 44.71
CA ARG A 200 6.81 8.65 44.98
C ARG A 200 7.75 8.83 43.78
N GLY A 201 7.31 9.50 42.72
CA GLY A 201 8.18 10.06 41.67
C GLY A 201 8.38 9.23 40.40
N ARG A 202 7.83 8.01 40.28
CA ARG A 202 7.76 7.26 39.01
C ARG A 202 6.43 6.52 38.90
N VAL A 203 5.66 6.84 37.87
CA VAL A 203 4.37 6.21 37.58
C VAL A 203 4.60 4.91 36.81
N GLN A 204 4.22 3.78 37.40
CA GLN A 204 4.25 2.49 36.71
C GLN A 204 3.09 2.41 35.72
N ARG A 205 3.41 2.13 34.45
CA ARG A 205 2.45 2.05 33.35
C ARG A 205 2.60 0.72 32.64
N THR A 206 1.50 0.02 32.46
CA THR A 206 1.45 -1.30 31.86
C THR A 206 0.59 -1.25 30.61
N ARG A 207 1.17 -1.59 29.46
CA ARG A 207 0.45 -1.74 28.19
C ARG A 207 -0.30 -3.08 28.19
N LEU A 208 -1.61 -3.05 27.93
CA LEU A 208 -2.46 -4.25 27.93
C LEU A 208 -2.78 -4.78 26.52
N THR A 209 -2.72 -3.93 25.50
CA THR A 209 -2.94 -4.33 24.10
C THR A 209 -1.76 -3.95 23.20
N ARG A 210 -1.49 -4.76 22.18
CA ARG A 210 -0.41 -4.55 21.18
C ARG A 210 -0.87 -4.93 19.77
N VAL A 211 -2.16 -4.80 19.52
CA VAL A 211 -2.80 -5.24 18.27
C VAL A 211 -3.15 -3.99 17.49
N GLY A 212 -2.61 -3.82 16.28
CA GLY A 212 -2.77 -2.59 15.51
C GLY A 212 -4.22 -2.15 15.28
N GLY A 213 -4.45 -0.84 15.31
CA GLY A 213 -5.77 -0.22 15.26
C GLY A 213 -5.99 0.80 16.39
N ARG A 214 -7.26 1.09 16.68
CA ARG A 214 -7.63 2.05 17.73
C ARG A 214 -8.41 1.40 18.85
N GLU A 215 -7.86 1.47 20.05
CA GLU A 215 -8.50 1.11 21.30
C GLU A 215 -9.13 2.35 21.90
N GLY A 216 -10.23 2.15 22.63
CA GLY A 216 -10.95 3.24 23.26
C GLY A 216 -11.92 2.75 24.31
N ARG A 217 -12.48 3.70 25.03
CA ARG A 217 -13.61 3.56 25.96
C ARG A 217 -13.40 2.42 26.96
N PRO A 218 -12.28 2.43 27.72
CA PRO A 218 -12.08 1.43 28.75
C PRO A 218 -13.18 1.53 29.81
N ALA A 219 -13.58 0.41 30.38
CA ALA A 219 -14.52 0.32 31.49
C ALA A 219 -14.15 -0.82 32.43
N TRP A 220 -13.89 -0.50 33.69
CA TRP A 220 -13.53 -1.48 34.71
C TRP A 220 -14.72 -2.34 35.12
N ALA A 221 -14.47 -3.62 35.32
CA ALA A 221 -15.36 -4.51 36.03
C ALA A 221 -15.37 -4.17 37.54
N PRO A 222 -16.45 -4.47 38.28
CA PRO A 222 -16.56 -4.19 39.71
C PRO A 222 -15.47 -4.87 40.57
N ASP A 223 -14.91 -5.99 40.08
CA ASP A 223 -13.81 -6.70 40.71
C ASP A 223 -12.46 -5.98 40.61
N SER A 224 -12.39 -4.86 39.89
CA SER A 224 -11.16 -4.10 39.59
C SER A 224 -10.08 -4.95 38.90
N ALA A 225 -10.39 -6.13 38.39
CA ALA A 225 -9.44 -7.08 37.79
C ALA A 225 -9.63 -7.22 36.27
N ARG A 226 -10.78 -6.80 35.73
CA ARG A 226 -11.07 -6.88 34.28
C ARG A 226 -11.43 -5.51 33.71
N ILE A 227 -11.11 -5.33 32.43
CA ILE A 227 -11.42 -4.10 31.67
C ILE A 227 -12.14 -4.52 30.38
N ALA A 228 -13.33 -3.96 30.16
CA ALA A 228 -13.97 -3.98 28.85
C ALA A 228 -13.49 -2.77 28.04
N TYR A 229 -13.28 -2.92 26.74
CA TYR A 229 -12.82 -1.84 25.87
C TYR A 229 -13.35 -1.99 24.45
N PHE A 230 -13.47 -0.85 23.77
CA PHE A 230 -13.74 -0.79 22.34
C PHE A 230 -12.45 -1.01 21.55
N ALA A 231 -12.53 -1.81 20.49
CA ALA A 231 -11.45 -1.96 19.52
C ALA A 231 -11.99 -1.78 18.10
N GLN A 232 -11.34 -0.90 17.34
CA GLN A 232 -11.55 -0.77 15.91
C GLN A 232 -10.43 -1.46 15.14
N ARG A 233 -10.82 -2.40 14.29
CA ARG A 233 -9.92 -3.17 13.41
C ARG A 233 -10.51 -3.19 12.00
N GLU A 234 -9.72 -2.83 10.99
CA GLU A 234 -10.16 -2.81 9.56
C GLU A 234 -11.48 -2.04 9.31
N GLY A 235 -11.72 -0.96 10.08
CA GLY A 235 -12.95 -0.15 9.99
C GLY A 235 -14.17 -0.74 10.70
N ARG A 236 -14.06 -1.91 11.33
CA ARG A 236 -15.11 -2.54 12.13
C ARG A 236 -14.84 -2.36 13.62
N GLY A 237 -15.83 -1.86 14.34
CA GLY A 237 -15.79 -1.75 15.80
C GLY A 237 -16.27 -3.03 16.48
N SER A 238 -15.68 -3.34 17.63
CA SER A 238 -16.05 -4.48 18.48
C SER A 238 -15.74 -4.18 19.95
N VAL A 239 -16.37 -4.90 20.88
CA VAL A 239 -16.12 -4.78 22.32
C VAL A 239 -15.44 -6.05 22.83
N TRP A 240 -14.37 -5.86 23.59
CA TRP A 240 -13.51 -6.92 24.12
C TRP A 240 -13.36 -6.77 25.63
N VAL A 241 -12.97 -7.84 26.31
CA VAL A 241 -12.60 -7.84 27.73
C VAL A 241 -11.19 -8.41 27.90
N VAL A 242 -10.35 -7.72 28.67
CA VAL A 242 -8.99 -8.16 29.03
C VAL A 242 -8.81 -8.14 30.55
N THR A 243 -7.90 -8.97 31.06
CA THR A 243 -7.50 -8.98 32.47
C THR A 243 -6.47 -7.89 32.74
N ALA A 244 -6.63 -7.16 33.84
CA ALA A 244 -5.74 -6.12 34.30
C ALA A 244 -4.62 -6.62 35.24
N GLU A 245 -4.51 -7.93 35.48
CA GLU A 245 -3.42 -8.53 36.27
C GLU A 245 -2.21 -8.89 35.40
N THR A 246 -1.03 -8.48 35.86
CA THR A 246 0.27 -8.95 35.36
C THR A 246 0.84 -9.94 36.36
N SER A 247 0.81 -11.23 36.06
CA SER A 247 1.52 -12.23 36.85
C SER A 247 3.04 -12.09 36.65
N GLY A 248 3.79 -11.58 37.64
CA GLY A 248 5.25 -11.72 37.73
C GLY A 248 6.02 -10.45 38.13
N GLY A 249 6.95 -10.59 39.09
CA GLY A 249 7.77 -9.51 39.64
C GLY A 249 8.76 -8.85 38.67
N GLU A 250 9.35 -7.74 39.12
CA GLU A 250 10.01 -6.63 38.40
C GLU A 250 11.12 -6.95 37.37
N SER A 251 11.51 -8.20 37.15
CA SER A 251 12.58 -8.57 36.21
C SER A 251 12.09 -9.07 34.83
N ALA A 252 10.77 -9.16 34.60
CA ALA A 252 10.19 -9.84 33.42
C ALA A 252 9.34 -8.95 32.48
N LEU A 253 9.54 -7.64 32.46
CA LEU A 253 8.57 -6.67 31.89
C LEU A 253 8.76 -6.27 30.42
N LYS A 254 9.63 -6.92 29.62
CA LYS A 254 9.85 -6.49 28.21
C LYS A 254 9.19 -7.32 27.10
N GLU A 255 8.64 -8.52 27.37
CA GLU A 255 8.21 -9.43 26.29
C GLU A 255 7.00 -10.34 26.56
N ARG A 256 5.95 -9.93 27.28
CA ARG A 256 4.73 -10.76 27.36
C ARG A 256 3.44 -10.06 26.94
N ALA A 257 2.66 -10.78 26.15
CA ALA A 257 1.23 -10.57 25.91
C ALA A 257 0.46 -10.58 27.25
N PRO A 258 -0.75 -9.99 27.32
CA PRO A 258 -1.59 -10.05 28.51
C PRO A 258 -1.72 -11.49 29.04
N ALA A 259 -1.85 -11.65 30.36
CA ALA A 259 -1.87 -12.95 31.05
C ALA A 259 -2.94 -13.92 30.49
N ALA A 260 -4.00 -13.38 29.88
CA ALA A 260 -4.96 -14.10 29.06
C ALA A 260 -5.28 -13.30 27.79
N ALA A 261 -5.61 -13.99 26.70
CA ALA A 261 -6.03 -13.35 25.46
C ALA A 261 -7.35 -12.56 25.66
N PRO A 262 -7.50 -11.36 25.08
CA PRO A 262 -8.74 -10.61 25.15
C PRO A 262 -9.92 -11.43 24.59
N ILE A 263 -11.05 -11.37 25.28
CA ILE A 263 -12.26 -12.10 24.94
C ILE A 263 -13.18 -11.18 24.15
N LEU A 264 -13.58 -11.58 22.95
CA LEU A 264 -14.58 -10.84 22.17
C LEU A 264 -15.94 -10.96 22.86
N VAL A 265 -16.48 -9.84 23.34
CA VAL A 265 -17.80 -9.78 23.99
C VAL A 265 -18.88 -9.46 22.99
N SER A 266 -18.61 -8.55 22.05
CA SER A 266 -19.56 -8.17 21.03
C SER A 266 -18.88 -7.81 19.72
N ARG A 267 -19.44 -8.30 18.61
CA ARG A 267 -19.08 -7.87 17.25
C ARG A 267 -19.68 -6.50 16.89
N ARG A 268 -20.51 -5.93 17.76
CA ARG A 268 -20.97 -4.54 17.65
C ARG A 268 -19.96 -3.65 18.37
N GLY A 269 -19.52 -2.60 17.70
CA GLY A 269 -18.64 -1.60 18.28
C GLY A 269 -19.42 -0.65 19.17
N GLY A 270 -18.87 -0.28 20.33
CA GLY A 270 -19.58 0.61 21.24
C GLY A 270 -18.79 0.94 22.50
N ALA A 271 -19.22 1.97 23.23
CA ALA A 271 -18.67 2.24 24.56
C ALA A 271 -19.30 1.28 25.58
N PRO A 272 -18.50 0.45 26.27
CA PRO A 272 -18.98 -0.51 27.27
C PRO A 272 -19.13 0.13 28.66
N ALA A 273 -20.03 -0.43 29.48
CA ALA A 273 -20.13 -0.17 30.92
C ALA A 273 -20.57 -1.43 31.65
N TRP A 274 -19.90 -1.77 32.75
CA TRP A 274 -20.24 -2.94 33.55
C TRP A 274 -21.41 -2.65 34.49
N SER A 275 -22.30 -3.62 34.66
CA SER A 275 -23.24 -3.63 35.78
C SER A 275 -22.47 -3.82 37.11
N PRO A 276 -22.94 -3.24 38.23
CA PRO A 276 -22.28 -3.36 39.53
C PRO A 276 -22.12 -4.80 40.06
N ASP A 277 -22.94 -5.73 39.60
CA ASP A 277 -22.83 -7.16 39.94
C ASP A 277 -21.81 -7.93 39.07
N GLY A 278 -21.23 -7.27 38.07
CA GLY A 278 -20.22 -7.81 37.17
C GLY A 278 -20.74 -8.85 36.18
N ARG A 279 -22.06 -9.01 36.06
CA ARG A 279 -22.70 -10.04 35.22
C ARG A 279 -23.13 -9.55 33.85
N THR A 280 -23.28 -8.24 33.66
CA THR A 280 -23.79 -7.66 32.42
C THR A 280 -22.88 -6.52 31.95
N ILE A 281 -22.71 -6.39 30.64
CA ILE A 281 -22.07 -5.24 30.00
C ILE A 281 -23.12 -4.52 29.16
N ALA A 282 -23.35 -3.26 29.49
CA ALA A 282 -24.12 -2.34 28.66
C ALA A 282 -23.21 -1.79 27.55
N ILE A 283 -23.60 -1.92 26.29
CA ILE A 283 -22.84 -1.43 25.14
C ILE A 283 -23.70 -0.41 24.42
N SER A 284 -23.26 0.85 24.45
CA SER A 284 -23.83 1.88 23.58
C SER A 284 -23.24 1.71 22.19
N GLU A 285 -24.06 1.29 21.23
CA GLU A 285 -23.58 1.05 19.86
C GLU A 285 -23.02 2.34 19.26
N LEU A 286 -21.72 2.33 18.97
CA LEU A 286 -21.13 3.31 18.09
C LEU A 286 -21.48 2.86 16.67
N PRO A 287 -21.92 3.79 15.80
CA PRO A 287 -22.16 3.42 14.42
C PRO A 287 -20.85 2.86 13.87
N PRO A 288 -20.89 1.90 12.92
CA PRO A 288 -19.71 1.66 12.12
C PRO A 288 -19.21 3.02 11.64
N ALA A 289 -17.90 3.27 11.77
CA ALA A 289 -17.32 4.52 11.27
C ALA A 289 -17.90 4.77 9.89
N ASP A 290 -18.39 6.00 9.64
CA ASP A 290 -19.01 6.35 8.37
C ASP A 290 -18.21 5.67 7.26
N PRO A 291 -18.84 4.88 6.37
CA PRO A 291 -18.11 4.29 5.28
C PRO A 291 -17.42 5.45 4.58
N ALA A 292 -16.08 5.44 4.58
CA ALA A 292 -15.29 6.45 3.89
C ALA A 292 -15.90 6.60 2.49
N TYR A 293 -16.53 7.75 2.23
CA TYR A 293 -17.30 8.13 1.04
C TYR A 293 -17.38 7.02 -0.02
N ASN A 294 -18.54 6.37 -0.14
CA ASN A 294 -18.77 5.25 -1.06
C ASN A 294 -18.79 5.65 -2.55
N GLY A 295 -18.54 6.92 -2.88
CA GLY A 295 -18.45 7.37 -4.26
C GLY A 295 -19.78 7.65 -4.93
N ASN A 296 -20.81 8.14 -4.22
CA ASN A 296 -22.03 8.67 -4.83
C ASN A 296 -21.87 10.15 -5.26
N PRO A 297 -21.78 10.46 -6.57
CA PRO A 297 -21.49 11.81 -7.07
C PRO A 297 -22.73 12.71 -7.26
N LEU A 298 -23.94 12.30 -6.85
CA LEU A 298 -25.17 13.08 -7.02
C LEU A 298 -25.76 13.64 -5.72
N ARG A 299 -25.07 13.48 -4.58
CA ARG A 299 -25.55 13.98 -3.30
C ARG A 299 -25.43 15.51 -3.28
N ASN A 300 -26.55 16.22 -3.11
CA ASN A 300 -26.58 17.68 -2.96
C ASN A 300 -27.18 18.08 -1.59
N ASP A 301 -27.08 19.37 -1.24
CA ASP A 301 -27.41 19.89 0.09
C ASP A 301 -28.91 19.80 0.44
N ASP A 302 -29.77 19.46 -0.53
CA ASP A 302 -31.22 19.31 -0.40
C ASP A 302 -31.70 17.83 -0.35
N ASP A 303 -30.79 16.85 -0.48
CA ASP A 303 -31.13 15.43 -0.38
C ASP A 303 -31.47 15.04 1.07
N ALA A 304 -32.70 14.59 1.33
CA ALA A 304 -33.06 14.01 2.62
C ALA A 304 -32.15 12.79 2.91
N PRO A 305 -31.63 12.64 4.15
CA PRO A 305 -30.70 11.55 4.47
C PRO A 305 -31.34 10.19 4.17
N PRO A 306 -30.56 9.19 3.71
CA PRO A 306 -31.10 7.89 3.37
C PRO A 306 -31.80 7.26 4.59
N LEU A 307 -33.09 6.99 4.46
CA LEU A 307 -33.90 6.21 5.38
C LEU A 307 -33.57 4.70 5.24
N PHE A 308 -32.37 4.31 5.68
CA PHE A 308 -31.99 2.95 6.11
C PHE A 308 -30.78 3.09 7.04
N ALA A 309 -30.90 3.24 8.35
CA ALA A 309 -32.05 3.28 9.23
C ALA A 309 -31.78 4.40 10.26
N ALA A 310 -32.83 5.04 10.76
CA ALA A 310 -32.85 5.33 12.18
C ALA A 310 -32.89 3.97 12.90
N GLU A 311 -31.81 3.19 12.83
CA GLU A 311 -31.55 2.24 13.90
C GLU A 311 -31.20 3.16 15.04
N GLY A 312 -32.19 3.39 15.91
CA GLY A 312 -31.94 4.04 17.18
C GLY A 312 -30.71 3.36 17.76
N PHE A 313 -29.69 4.17 18.06
CA PHE A 313 -28.47 3.73 18.70
C PHE A 313 -28.87 2.82 19.84
N SER A 314 -28.62 1.53 19.65
CA SER A 314 -29.18 0.53 20.53
C SER A 314 -28.25 0.42 21.72
N LEU A 315 -28.84 0.52 22.91
CA LEU A 315 -28.19 0.09 24.11
C LEU A 315 -28.35 -1.42 24.18
N TRP A 316 -27.25 -2.14 23.97
CA TRP A 316 -27.24 -3.59 24.10
C TRP A 316 -26.88 -3.95 25.53
N MET A 317 -27.61 -4.91 26.09
CA MET A 317 -27.25 -5.56 27.34
C MET A 317 -26.77 -6.96 26.98
N VAL A 318 -25.49 -7.25 27.22
CA VAL A 318 -24.89 -8.56 26.94
C VAL A 318 -24.33 -9.16 28.22
N ASP A 319 -24.39 -10.49 28.33
CA ASP A 319 -23.78 -11.18 29.47
C ASP A 319 -22.27 -10.95 29.48
N ALA A 320 -21.74 -10.61 30.64
CA ALA A 320 -20.31 -10.46 30.82
C ALA A 320 -19.62 -11.83 30.73
N PRO A 321 -18.53 -11.97 29.96
CA PRO A 321 -17.78 -13.22 29.95
C PRO A 321 -17.24 -13.53 31.35
N VAL A 322 -17.46 -14.76 31.82
CA VAL A 322 -16.74 -15.32 32.96
C VAL A 322 -15.26 -15.43 32.55
N ALA A 323 -14.32 -15.24 33.49
CA ALA A 323 -12.90 -15.40 33.20
C ALA A 323 -12.67 -16.78 32.53
N VAL A 324 -11.99 -16.79 31.37
CA VAL A 324 -11.85 -17.97 30.50
C VAL A 324 -11.27 -19.18 31.22
N ASP A 325 -10.50 -18.95 32.28
CA ASP A 325 -9.79 -20.01 33.02
C ASP A 325 -10.42 -20.34 34.38
N ALA A 326 -11.55 -19.73 34.74
CA ALA A 326 -12.22 -20.01 36.02
C ALA A 326 -12.79 -21.44 36.03
N GLY A 327 -11.99 -22.39 36.52
CA GLY A 327 -12.31 -23.81 36.55
C GLY A 327 -11.76 -24.62 35.37
N ALA A 328 -10.94 -24.01 34.50
CA ALA A 328 -10.29 -24.73 33.42
C ALA A 328 -9.21 -25.68 33.97
N HIS A 329 -9.25 -26.92 33.50
CA HIS A 329 -8.15 -27.86 33.52
C HIS A 329 -7.87 -28.24 32.06
N GLU A 330 -6.62 -28.50 31.74
CA GLU A 330 -6.22 -28.87 30.39
C GLU A 330 -6.93 -30.18 29.99
N VAL A 331 -7.61 -30.15 28.85
CA VAL A 331 -8.21 -31.34 28.24
C VAL A 331 -7.65 -31.44 26.84
N ASP A 332 -7.06 -32.59 26.49
CA ASP A 332 -6.60 -32.86 25.14
C ASP A 332 -7.75 -32.63 24.14
N GLY A 333 -7.62 -31.62 23.28
CA GLY A 333 -8.56 -31.38 22.19
C GLY A 333 -8.54 -32.57 21.21
N PRO A 334 -9.65 -32.84 20.49
CA PRO A 334 -9.66 -33.89 19.50
C PRO A 334 -8.62 -33.59 18.42
N LYS A 335 -7.53 -34.38 18.40
CA LYS A 335 -6.53 -34.31 17.34
C LYS A 335 -7.24 -34.55 16.00
N PRO A 336 -7.08 -33.68 14.99
CA PRO A 336 -7.74 -33.86 13.71
C PRO A 336 -7.41 -35.25 13.17
N SER A 337 -8.45 -36.01 12.82
CA SER A 337 -8.24 -37.35 12.27
C SER A 337 -7.32 -37.27 11.04
N SER A 338 -6.45 -38.27 10.84
CA SER A 338 -5.61 -38.37 9.64
C SER A 338 -6.42 -38.22 8.34
N ARG A 339 -7.70 -38.65 8.35
CA ARG A 339 -8.65 -38.44 7.24
C ARG A 339 -8.93 -36.97 6.95
N TYR A 340 -9.10 -36.13 7.97
CA TYR A 340 -9.33 -34.69 7.80
C TYR A 340 -8.08 -34.00 7.22
N LEU A 341 -6.89 -34.30 7.75
CA LEU A 341 -5.63 -33.71 7.28
C LEU A 341 -5.32 -34.11 5.84
N THR A 342 -5.52 -35.39 5.50
CA THR A 342 -5.36 -35.88 4.12
C THR A 342 -6.34 -35.20 3.16
N ALA A 343 -7.59 -35.00 3.57
CA ALA A 343 -8.57 -34.29 2.75
C ALA A 343 -8.22 -32.81 2.53
N ALA A 344 -7.59 -32.16 3.51
CA ALA A 344 -7.10 -30.78 3.37
C ALA A 344 -5.94 -30.70 2.35
N PHE A 345 -4.99 -31.64 2.41
CA PHE A 345 -3.93 -31.76 1.40
C PHE A 345 -4.52 -31.93 -0.01
N ASP A 346 -5.46 -32.87 -0.18
CA ASP A 346 -6.10 -33.15 -1.47
C ASP A 346 -6.84 -31.92 -2.03
N ARG A 347 -7.47 -31.10 -1.19
CA ARG A 347 -8.16 -29.87 -1.61
C ARG A 347 -7.19 -28.82 -2.18
N VAL A 348 -6.03 -28.63 -1.55
CA VAL A 348 -5.00 -27.71 -2.06
C VAL A 348 -4.48 -28.22 -3.40
N TRP A 349 -4.17 -29.52 -3.48
CA TRP A 349 -3.70 -30.15 -4.71
C TRP A 349 -4.71 -30.01 -5.88
N GLU A 350 -5.99 -30.32 -5.64
CA GLU A 350 -7.04 -30.18 -6.67
C GLU A 350 -7.24 -28.73 -7.10
N THR A 351 -7.11 -27.77 -6.18
CA THR A 351 -7.26 -26.34 -6.50
C THR A 351 -6.18 -25.90 -7.49
N LEU A 352 -4.91 -26.21 -7.22
CA LEU A 352 -3.79 -25.88 -8.12
C LEU A 352 -3.85 -26.66 -9.44
N ARG A 353 -4.30 -27.92 -9.39
CA ARG A 353 -4.56 -28.69 -10.61
C ARG A 353 -5.57 -27.99 -11.51
N ARG A 354 -6.69 -27.52 -10.96
CA ARG A 354 -7.72 -26.82 -11.74
C ARG A 354 -7.21 -25.50 -12.32
N LEU A 355 -6.44 -24.74 -11.54
CA LEU A 355 -5.96 -23.41 -11.94
C LEU A 355 -4.82 -23.46 -12.98
N TYR A 356 -3.82 -24.30 -12.76
CA TYR A 356 -2.57 -24.25 -13.53
C TYR A 356 -2.21 -25.55 -14.25
N TYR A 357 -2.62 -26.71 -13.72
CA TYR A 357 -2.16 -28.01 -14.18
C TYR A 357 -3.30 -28.90 -14.68
N SER A 358 -4.29 -28.31 -15.35
CA SER A 358 -5.49 -29.01 -15.81
C SER A 358 -5.25 -29.81 -17.10
N LYS A 359 -4.19 -29.48 -17.85
CA LYS A 359 -3.82 -30.11 -19.13
C LYS A 359 -2.31 -29.98 -19.39
N GLY A 360 -1.79 -30.79 -20.33
CA GLY A 360 -0.40 -30.74 -20.78
C GLY A 360 0.59 -31.53 -19.90
N PRO A 361 1.89 -31.52 -20.23
CA PRO A 361 2.91 -32.30 -19.54
C PRO A 361 2.98 -32.01 -18.02
N SER A 362 2.87 -30.74 -17.62
CA SER A 362 2.87 -30.32 -16.21
C SER A 362 1.73 -30.94 -15.38
N ALA A 363 0.62 -31.37 -16.00
CA ALA A 363 -0.48 -32.04 -15.30
C ALA A 363 -0.07 -33.43 -14.77
N ALA A 364 0.73 -34.17 -15.54
CA ALA A 364 1.26 -35.46 -15.12
C ALA A 364 2.30 -35.29 -14.00
N GLU A 365 3.19 -34.30 -14.14
CA GLU A 365 4.17 -33.95 -13.10
C GLU A 365 3.50 -33.53 -11.79
N TRP A 366 2.46 -32.70 -11.85
CA TRP A 366 1.67 -32.31 -10.67
C TRP A 366 0.99 -33.51 -10.00
N THR A 367 0.54 -34.48 -10.79
CA THR A 367 -0.04 -35.73 -10.27
C THR A 367 1.00 -36.57 -9.55
N ALA A 368 2.20 -36.73 -10.12
CA ALA A 368 3.30 -37.44 -9.47
C ALA A 368 3.72 -36.78 -8.13
N LEU A 369 3.68 -35.45 -8.04
CA LEU A 369 3.95 -34.74 -6.78
C LEU A 369 2.91 -35.05 -5.70
N LYS A 370 1.63 -35.25 -6.07
CA LYS A 370 0.62 -35.74 -5.11
C LYS A 370 1.07 -37.06 -4.50
N ASP A 371 1.41 -38.03 -5.34
CA ASP A 371 1.76 -39.37 -4.90
C ASP A 371 3.02 -39.38 -4.03
N LYS A 372 3.97 -38.48 -4.34
CA LYS A 372 5.19 -38.28 -3.55
C LYS A 372 4.92 -37.69 -2.16
N HIS A 373 4.07 -36.66 -2.05
CA HIS A 373 3.92 -35.88 -0.81
C HIS A 373 2.72 -36.28 0.06
N ARG A 374 1.68 -36.87 -0.53
CA ARG A 374 0.46 -37.30 0.18
C ARG A 374 0.72 -38.31 1.31
N PRO A 375 1.71 -39.24 1.24
CA PRO A 375 2.04 -40.09 2.38
C PRO A 375 2.46 -39.30 3.63
N ARG A 376 3.20 -38.19 3.47
CA ARG A 376 3.59 -37.31 4.59
C ARG A 376 2.36 -36.60 5.18
N ALA A 377 1.44 -36.13 4.35
CA ALA A 377 0.19 -35.55 4.81
C ALA A 377 -0.70 -36.57 5.55
N THR A 378 -0.69 -37.83 5.13
CA THR A 378 -1.43 -38.93 5.81
C THR A 378 -0.83 -39.25 7.17
N ALA A 379 0.50 -39.19 7.28
CA ALA A 379 1.23 -39.44 8.51
C ALA A 379 1.19 -38.26 9.51
N ALA A 380 0.81 -37.06 9.07
CA ALA A 380 0.73 -35.87 9.90
C ALA A 380 -0.14 -36.10 11.14
N ARG A 381 0.29 -35.54 12.27
CA ARG A 381 -0.37 -35.65 13.59
C ARG A 381 -0.94 -34.32 14.08
N ASP A 382 -0.60 -33.24 13.40
CA ASP A 382 -1.00 -31.86 13.67
C ASP A 382 -1.05 -31.06 12.35
N GLU A 383 -1.54 -29.83 12.43
CA GLU A 383 -1.65 -28.95 11.27
C GLU A 383 -0.28 -28.50 10.75
N ALA A 384 0.72 -28.30 11.63
CA ALA A 384 2.06 -27.88 11.23
C ALA A 384 2.76 -28.91 10.33
N ALA A 385 2.66 -30.20 10.67
CA ALA A 385 3.18 -31.30 9.86
C ALA A 385 2.46 -31.42 8.51
N LEU A 386 1.13 -31.18 8.49
CA LEU A 386 0.36 -31.10 7.25
C LEU A 386 0.81 -29.91 6.38
N GLU A 387 0.96 -28.73 6.97
CA GLU A 387 1.42 -27.53 6.28
C GLU A 387 2.80 -27.73 5.67
N SER A 388 3.73 -28.36 6.40
CA SER A 388 5.06 -28.69 5.89
C SER A 388 5.00 -29.60 4.66
N ALA A 389 4.11 -30.62 4.66
CA ALA A 389 3.91 -31.48 3.50
C ALA A 389 3.34 -30.73 2.28
N ILE A 390 2.41 -29.79 2.51
CA ILE A 390 1.83 -28.94 1.46
C ILE A 390 2.89 -27.98 0.90
N ASP A 391 3.63 -27.30 1.77
CA ASP A 391 4.63 -26.30 1.38
C ASP A 391 5.76 -26.95 0.57
N GLN A 392 6.17 -28.17 0.91
CA GLN A 392 7.14 -28.94 0.12
C GLN A 392 6.62 -29.33 -1.26
N MET A 393 5.37 -29.79 -1.36
CA MET A 393 4.74 -30.09 -2.66
C MET A 393 4.66 -28.85 -3.56
N ILE A 394 4.30 -27.70 -2.98
CA ILE A 394 4.19 -26.42 -3.69
C ILE A 394 5.58 -25.90 -4.10
N ALA A 395 6.61 -26.09 -3.28
CA ALA A 395 7.99 -25.72 -3.62
C ALA A 395 8.50 -26.47 -4.86
N GLU A 396 8.11 -27.73 -5.03
CA GLU A 396 8.50 -28.58 -6.16
C GLU A 396 7.63 -28.43 -7.42
N GLN A 397 6.64 -27.52 -7.41
CA GLN A 397 5.65 -27.45 -8.49
C GLN A 397 6.27 -27.32 -9.90
N PRO A 398 5.66 -27.92 -10.93
CA PRO A 398 6.13 -27.86 -12.31
C PRO A 398 5.87 -26.48 -12.92
N LEU A 399 6.40 -26.25 -14.13
CA LEU A 399 6.21 -24.98 -14.83
C LEU A 399 4.73 -24.72 -15.13
N ILE A 400 4.27 -23.51 -14.83
CA ILE A 400 2.91 -23.03 -15.14
C ILE A 400 2.81 -22.68 -16.62
N LYS A 401 3.79 -21.94 -17.15
CA LYS A 401 3.90 -21.70 -18.60
C LYS A 401 4.96 -22.61 -19.19
N PRO A 402 4.75 -23.13 -20.42
CA PRO A 402 5.76 -23.96 -21.06
C PRO A 402 7.03 -23.15 -21.32
N ALA A 403 8.18 -23.83 -21.25
CA ALA A 403 9.43 -23.25 -21.73
C ALA A 403 9.32 -22.99 -23.25
N VAL A 404 9.79 -21.82 -23.68
CA VAL A 404 9.80 -21.41 -25.08
C VAL A 404 11.24 -21.20 -25.52
N SER A 405 11.66 -21.86 -26.60
CA SER A 405 12.96 -21.62 -27.21
C SER A 405 12.88 -21.48 -28.73
N SER A 406 13.93 -20.90 -29.30
CA SER A 406 14.09 -20.71 -30.75
C SER A 406 15.58 -20.70 -31.10
N ASN A 407 15.92 -21.10 -32.33
CA ASN A 407 17.25 -20.93 -32.90
C ASN A 407 17.41 -19.58 -33.65
N ARG A 408 16.39 -18.72 -33.57
CA ARG A 408 16.35 -17.39 -34.17
C ARG A 408 16.13 -16.35 -33.08
N ALA A 409 14.89 -15.98 -32.77
CA ALA A 409 14.58 -14.93 -31.83
C ALA A 409 13.39 -15.31 -30.94
N VAL A 410 13.32 -14.72 -29.74
CA VAL A 410 12.16 -14.83 -28.86
C VAL A 410 11.74 -13.43 -28.40
N VAL A 411 10.43 -13.18 -28.49
CA VAL A 411 9.79 -11.95 -28.01
C VAL A 411 9.01 -12.27 -26.74
N VAL A 412 9.29 -11.54 -25.65
CA VAL A 412 8.57 -11.68 -24.39
C VAL A 412 8.00 -10.33 -23.98
N SER A 413 6.69 -10.26 -23.74
CA SER A 413 6.03 -9.02 -23.32
C SER A 413 4.85 -9.24 -22.38
N GLY A 414 4.32 -8.13 -21.86
CA GLY A 414 3.21 -8.07 -20.91
C GLY A 414 1.90 -8.73 -21.34
N HIS A 415 1.69 -8.87 -22.66
CA HIS A 415 0.42 -9.33 -23.23
C HIS A 415 0.64 -10.15 -24.52
N PRO A 416 -0.17 -11.19 -24.81
CA PRO A 416 0.08 -12.08 -25.94
C PRO A 416 0.02 -11.38 -27.30
N LEU A 417 -0.94 -10.47 -27.48
CA LEU A 417 -1.07 -9.68 -28.71
C LEU A 417 0.12 -8.73 -28.95
N ALA A 418 0.76 -8.26 -27.88
CA ALA A 418 1.96 -7.43 -28.01
C ALA A 418 3.18 -8.27 -28.39
N SER A 419 3.34 -9.46 -27.79
CA SER A 419 4.39 -10.40 -28.21
C SER A 419 4.21 -10.83 -29.67
N GLN A 420 2.96 -11.03 -30.09
CA GLN A 420 2.62 -11.31 -31.49
C GLN A 420 2.98 -10.14 -32.42
N ALA A 421 2.75 -8.89 -32.01
CA ALA A 421 3.15 -7.72 -32.80
C ALA A 421 4.68 -7.68 -33.02
N GLY A 422 5.45 -7.99 -31.99
CA GLY A 422 6.91 -8.13 -32.11
C GLY A 422 7.33 -9.27 -33.04
N LEU A 423 6.66 -10.43 -32.95
CA LEU A 423 6.91 -11.56 -33.86
C LEU A 423 6.64 -11.16 -35.32
N LEU A 424 5.53 -10.46 -35.60
CA LEU A 424 5.19 -10.02 -36.95
C LEU A 424 6.27 -9.08 -37.54
N ALA A 425 6.87 -8.22 -36.72
CA ALA A 425 8.00 -7.40 -37.15
C ALA A 425 9.23 -8.23 -37.53
N LEU A 426 9.55 -9.27 -36.74
CA LEU A 426 10.64 -10.21 -37.06
C LEU A 426 10.35 -11.03 -38.33
N GLU A 427 9.11 -11.47 -38.53
CA GLU A 427 8.68 -12.21 -39.73
C GLU A 427 8.75 -11.35 -41.01
N LYS A 428 8.54 -10.04 -40.89
CA LYS A 428 8.78 -9.06 -41.96
C LYS A 428 10.27 -8.76 -42.21
N GLY A 429 11.18 -9.43 -41.51
CA GLY A 429 12.62 -9.26 -41.66
C GLY A 429 13.24 -8.16 -40.80
N GLY A 430 12.50 -7.65 -39.81
CA GLY A 430 13.01 -6.72 -38.79
C GLY A 430 14.02 -7.37 -37.85
N ASN A 431 14.75 -6.54 -37.10
CA ASN A 431 15.61 -7.01 -36.01
C ASN A 431 14.90 -6.93 -34.65
N ILE A 432 15.60 -7.28 -33.58
CA ILE A 432 15.04 -7.25 -32.21
C ILE A 432 14.56 -5.86 -31.77
N VAL A 433 15.10 -4.78 -32.33
CA VAL A 433 14.69 -3.40 -32.01
C VAL A 433 13.39 -3.06 -32.71
N ASP A 434 13.22 -3.46 -33.96
CA ASP A 434 11.95 -3.33 -34.67
C ASP A 434 10.83 -4.09 -33.94
N ALA A 435 11.13 -5.30 -33.48
CA ALA A 435 10.22 -6.11 -32.66
C ALA A 435 9.84 -5.41 -31.35
N ALA A 436 10.83 -4.85 -30.63
CA ALA A 436 10.62 -4.08 -29.42
C ALA A 436 9.73 -2.84 -29.64
N ILE A 437 9.88 -2.14 -30.77
CA ILE A 437 9.03 -0.99 -31.11
C ILE A 437 7.58 -1.41 -31.36
N ALA A 438 7.36 -2.49 -32.12
CA ALA A 438 6.02 -3.03 -32.36
C ALA A 438 5.33 -3.50 -31.06
N VAL A 439 6.09 -4.14 -30.17
CA VAL A 439 5.63 -4.52 -28.82
C VAL A 439 5.20 -3.27 -28.03
N ALA A 440 6.04 -2.22 -27.99
CA ALA A 440 5.76 -1.02 -27.21
C ALA A 440 4.47 -0.30 -27.61
N PHE A 441 4.23 -0.15 -28.93
CA PHE A 441 2.99 0.44 -29.43
C PHE A 441 1.78 -0.46 -29.13
N ALA A 442 1.92 -1.78 -29.31
CA ALA A 442 0.84 -2.72 -29.03
C ALA A 442 0.47 -2.74 -27.55
N LEU A 443 1.44 -2.73 -26.63
CA LEU A 443 1.20 -2.65 -25.18
C LEU A 443 0.43 -1.39 -24.79
N GLY A 444 0.66 -0.27 -25.46
CA GLY A 444 -0.13 0.94 -25.23
C GLY A 444 -1.63 0.78 -25.53
N VAL A 445 -2.02 -0.22 -26.34
CA VAL A 445 -3.41 -0.52 -26.71
C VAL A 445 -4.00 -1.62 -25.85
N VAL A 446 -3.24 -2.70 -25.62
CA VAL A 446 -3.75 -3.92 -24.98
C VAL A 446 -3.52 -3.97 -23.47
N GLU A 447 -2.57 -3.18 -22.96
CA GLU A 447 -2.30 -2.93 -21.54
C GLU A 447 -2.25 -1.40 -21.26
N PRO A 448 -3.26 -0.63 -21.71
CA PRO A 448 -3.24 0.85 -21.73
C PRO A 448 -3.13 1.48 -20.34
N GLU A 449 -3.48 0.72 -19.31
CA GLU A 449 -3.44 1.14 -17.93
C GLU A 449 -2.03 1.06 -17.32
N ALA A 450 -1.11 0.31 -17.93
CA ALA A 450 0.24 0.12 -17.44
C ALA A 450 1.27 0.98 -18.19
N SER A 451 1.05 1.19 -19.48
CA SER A 451 1.98 1.89 -20.37
C SER A 451 1.28 2.44 -21.60
N GLY A 452 1.92 3.34 -22.35
CA GLY A 452 1.41 3.85 -23.62
C GLY A 452 2.14 5.12 -24.06
N ILE A 453 1.72 5.71 -25.18
CA ILE A 453 2.40 6.88 -25.75
C ILE A 453 2.34 8.14 -24.87
N GLY A 454 1.44 8.20 -23.90
CA GLY A 454 1.37 9.25 -22.87
C GLY A 454 2.31 9.02 -21.67
N GLY A 455 3.13 7.96 -21.71
CA GLY A 455 4.08 7.59 -20.68
C GLY A 455 5.53 7.84 -21.02
N ASP A 456 6.40 7.09 -20.36
CA ASP A 456 7.85 7.17 -20.47
C ASP A 456 8.52 5.80 -20.25
N GLY A 457 9.84 5.75 -20.39
CA GLY A 457 10.60 4.54 -20.12
C GLY A 457 12.08 4.64 -20.46
N MET A 458 12.74 3.48 -20.39
CA MET A 458 14.14 3.32 -20.82
C MET A 458 14.31 1.98 -21.53
N ALA A 459 15.12 1.97 -22.57
CA ALA A 459 15.53 0.76 -23.28
C ALA A 459 17.03 0.56 -23.16
N LEU A 460 17.46 -0.61 -22.71
CA LEU A 460 18.86 -1.02 -22.73
C LEU A 460 19.07 -1.96 -23.92
N VAL A 461 19.85 -1.52 -24.90
CA VAL A 461 20.05 -2.20 -26.17
C VAL A 461 21.50 -2.62 -26.36
N TYR A 462 21.68 -3.83 -26.85
CA TYR A 462 22.95 -4.35 -27.35
C TYR A 462 22.71 -5.08 -28.67
N LEU A 463 23.39 -4.62 -29.73
CA LEU A 463 23.49 -5.36 -30.98
C LEU A 463 24.89 -5.95 -31.09
N ALA A 464 24.98 -7.19 -31.57
CA ALA A 464 26.24 -7.88 -31.78
C ALA A 464 27.21 -7.02 -32.59
N GLY A 465 28.43 -6.86 -32.07
CA GLY A 465 29.46 -5.98 -32.64
C GLY A 465 29.51 -4.58 -32.02
N MET A 466 28.54 -4.19 -31.19
CA MET A 466 28.67 -2.98 -30.37
C MET A 466 29.78 -3.15 -29.31
N PRO A 467 30.56 -2.09 -29.03
CA PRO A 467 31.63 -2.14 -28.03
C PRO A 467 31.10 -2.26 -26.60
N GLU A 468 29.93 -1.70 -26.32
CA GLU A 468 29.20 -1.80 -25.07
C GLU A 468 27.69 -1.58 -25.32
N PRO A 469 26.79 -2.02 -24.42
CA PRO A 469 25.36 -1.68 -24.50
C PRO A 469 25.11 -0.18 -24.38
N VAL A 470 23.96 0.29 -24.87
CA VAL A 470 23.53 1.70 -24.79
C VAL A 470 22.15 1.78 -24.14
N VAL A 471 21.95 2.78 -23.29
CA VAL A 471 20.61 3.13 -22.77
C VAL A 471 20.02 4.22 -23.63
N VAL A 472 18.83 3.99 -24.18
CA VAL A 472 17.98 5.05 -24.73
C VAL A 472 17.03 5.51 -23.61
N ASP A 473 17.28 6.70 -23.09
CA ASP A 473 16.49 7.36 -22.06
C ASP A 473 15.42 8.23 -22.71
N TYR A 474 14.18 7.79 -22.57
CA TYR A 474 12.98 8.54 -22.95
C TYR A 474 12.07 8.71 -21.72
N LYS A 475 12.69 9.01 -20.58
CA LYS A 475 11.99 9.48 -19.40
C LYS A 475 11.20 10.75 -19.68
N ASP A 476 10.07 10.87 -19.01
CA ASP A 476 9.24 12.06 -19.06
C ASP A 476 10.00 13.32 -18.64
N GLN A 477 9.45 14.49 -18.90
CA GLN A 477 10.01 15.74 -18.39
C GLN A 477 8.97 16.59 -17.68
N VAL A 478 9.39 17.25 -16.61
CA VAL A 478 8.60 18.25 -15.90
C VAL A 478 8.30 19.43 -16.85
N PRO A 479 7.02 19.80 -17.06
CA PRO A 479 6.65 20.98 -17.85
C PRO A 479 7.27 22.27 -17.33
N ILE A 480 7.51 23.24 -18.20
CA ILE A 480 8.15 24.52 -17.86
C ILE A 480 7.38 25.27 -16.78
N HIS A 481 6.05 25.18 -16.79
CA HIS A 481 5.17 25.86 -15.84
C HIS A 481 4.83 25.03 -14.58
N ALA A 482 5.42 23.86 -14.42
CA ALA A 482 5.23 23.01 -13.24
C ALA A 482 6.18 23.43 -12.09
N THR A 483 6.08 24.68 -11.67
CA THR A 483 6.87 25.29 -10.60
C THR A 483 6.23 25.10 -9.22
N SER A 484 7.02 25.20 -8.14
CA SER A 484 6.57 24.94 -6.75
C SER A 484 5.55 25.95 -6.21
N ASP A 485 5.41 27.11 -6.86
CA ASP A 485 4.40 28.13 -6.58
C ASP A 485 3.10 27.95 -7.39
N ASN A 486 3.06 27.00 -8.34
CA ASN A 486 1.86 26.71 -9.12
C ASN A 486 0.72 26.20 -8.23
N GLN A 487 -0.41 26.94 -8.20
CA GLN A 487 -1.55 26.63 -7.34
C GLN A 487 -2.22 25.29 -7.66
N VAL A 488 -2.21 24.86 -8.93
CA VAL A 488 -2.81 23.58 -9.35
C VAL A 488 -2.03 22.42 -8.73
N LEU A 489 -0.70 22.49 -8.70
CA LEU A 489 0.15 21.46 -8.08
C LEU A 489 0.02 21.44 -6.54
N ARG A 490 -0.28 22.58 -5.91
CA ARG A 490 -0.49 22.68 -4.45
C ARG A 490 -1.77 21.98 -3.97
N GLN A 491 -2.75 21.77 -4.84
CA GLN A 491 -4.01 21.09 -4.52
C GLN A 491 -3.88 19.54 -4.50
N ASN A 492 -2.67 18.99 -4.68
CA ASN A 492 -2.33 17.58 -4.69
C ASN A 492 -3.13 16.73 -5.71
N THR A 493 -2.74 16.84 -6.98
CA THR A 493 -3.38 16.11 -8.08
C THR A 493 -2.68 14.76 -8.34
N GLY A 494 -3.23 13.67 -7.80
CA GLY A 494 -2.81 12.30 -8.12
C GLY A 494 -3.38 11.77 -9.45
N ASP A 495 -4.41 12.45 -9.98
CA ASP A 495 -5.13 12.18 -11.22
C ASP A 495 -5.42 13.49 -11.98
N GLY A 496 -5.86 13.39 -13.23
CA GLY A 496 -6.23 14.53 -14.08
C GLY A 496 -5.07 15.14 -14.87
N PRO A 497 -5.37 16.12 -15.74
CA PRO A 497 -4.40 16.68 -16.69
C PRO A 497 -3.21 17.38 -16.01
N ALA A 498 -3.39 17.92 -14.81
CA ALA A 498 -2.33 18.57 -14.03
C ALA A 498 -1.23 17.60 -13.55
N ALA A 499 -1.54 16.31 -13.44
CA ALA A 499 -0.59 15.31 -12.96
C ALA A 499 0.41 14.85 -14.03
N ALA A 500 0.21 15.23 -15.30
CA ALA A 500 0.97 14.73 -16.43
C ALA A 500 2.31 15.46 -16.63
N ASN A 501 3.39 14.70 -16.68
CA ASN A 501 4.64 15.15 -17.29
C ASN A 501 4.62 14.98 -18.81
N ILE A 502 5.55 15.65 -19.49
CA ILE A 502 5.75 15.58 -20.94
C ILE A 502 6.08 14.12 -21.34
N PRO A 503 5.24 13.45 -22.15
CA PRO A 503 5.45 12.05 -22.52
C PRO A 503 6.66 11.79 -23.41
N GLY A 504 7.38 10.70 -23.16
CA GLY A 504 8.63 10.36 -23.82
C GLY A 504 8.61 9.20 -24.81
N VAL A 505 7.64 8.30 -24.70
CA VAL A 505 7.63 7.02 -25.44
C VAL A 505 7.78 7.21 -26.95
N VAL A 506 7.03 8.11 -27.58
CA VAL A 506 7.06 8.28 -29.04
C VAL A 506 8.45 8.71 -29.53
N ALA A 507 9.12 9.63 -28.82
CA ALA A 507 10.48 10.04 -29.16
C ALA A 507 11.50 8.92 -28.91
N GLY A 508 11.34 8.13 -27.84
CA GLY A 508 12.20 6.99 -27.55
C GLY A 508 12.14 5.92 -28.63
N LEU A 509 10.93 5.55 -29.05
CA LEU A 509 10.73 4.55 -30.10
C LEU A 509 11.22 5.03 -31.46
N ASP A 510 11.03 6.31 -31.79
CA ASP A 510 11.57 6.91 -33.01
C ASP A 510 13.10 7.00 -32.98
N HIS A 511 13.70 7.30 -31.84
CA HIS A 511 15.16 7.25 -31.66
C HIS A 511 15.70 5.84 -31.87
N LEU A 512 15.08 4.84 -31.24
CA LEU A 512 15.41 3.42 -31.43
C LEU A 512 15.30 3.00 -32.91
N TYR A 513 14.20 3.36 -33.57
CA TYR A 513 13.98 3.06 -34.98
C TYR A 513 15.06 3.70 -35.86
N ARG A 514 15.38 4.97 -35.63
CA ARG A 514 16.39 5.71 -36.42
C ARG A 514 17.79 5.17 -36.21
N ARG A 515 18.17 4.85 -34.97
CA ARG A 515 19.54 4.50 -34.62
C ARG A 515 19.84 3.01 -34.74
N PHE A 516 18.92 2.15 -34.32
CA PHE A 516 19.15 0.72 -34.14
C PHE A 516 18.16 -0.19 -34.91
N GLY A 517 17.09 0.37 -35.48
CA GLY A 517 16.14 -0.39 -36.32
C GLY A 517 16.77 -0.93 -37.60
N SER A 518 16.27 -2.06 -38.11
CA SER A 518 16.87 -2.76 -39.26
C SER A 518 16.81 -2.02 -40.59
N LYS A 519 15.89 -1.04 -40.70
CA LYS A 519 15.49 -0.37 -41.95
C LYS A 519 14.79 -1.25 -42.98
N LYS A 520 14.48 -2.51 -42.64
CA LYS A 520 13.77 -3.45 -43.51
C LYS A 520 12.25 -3.40 -43.32
N VAL A 521 11.81 -3.01 -42.13
CA VAL A 521 10.40 -2.83 -41.79
C VAL A 521 10.13 -1.35 -41.61
N SER A 522 9.08 -0.82 -42.24
CA SER A 522 8.77 0.60 -42.17
C SER A 522 8.23 1.01 -40.80
N TRP A 523 8.39 2.27 -40.41
CA TRP A 523 7.80 2.83 -39.18
C TRP A 523 6.29 2.56 -39.09
N ALA A 524 5.58 2.73 -40.20
CA ALA A 524 4.14 2.47 -40.26
C ALA A 524 3.80 0.99 -40.06
N ASP A 525 4.60 0.08 -40.63
CA ASP A 525 4.43 -1.37 -40.46
C ASP A 525 4.63 -1.83 -39.01
N LEU A 526 5.51 -1.17 -38.24
CA LEU A 526 5.71 -1.47 -36.81
C LEU A 526 4.52 -1.01 -35.95
N ILE A 527 3.81 0.02 -36.37
CA ILE A 527 2.64 0.57 -35.65
C ILE A 527 1.33 -0.11 -36.08
N ALA A 528 1.29 -0.70 -37.27
CA ALA A 528 0.08 -1.29 -37.85
C ALA A 528 -0.65 -2.28 -36.93
N PRO A 529 0.00 -3.21 -36.21
CA PRO A 529 -0.70 -4.11 -35.30
C PRO A 529 -1.44 -3.37 -34.17
N ALA A 530 -0.82 -2.32 -33.61
CA ALA A 530 -1.44 -1.51 -32.57
C ALA A 530 -2.67 -0.75 -33.11
N VAL A 531 -2.59 -0.22 -34.33
CA VAL A 531 -3.74 0.41 -35.02
C VAL A 531 -4.87 -0.59 -35.18
N GLU A 532 -4.58 -1.81 -35.64
CA GLU A 532 -5.58 -2.86 -35.83
C GLU A 532 -6.26 -3.25 -34.52
N TYR A 533 -5.48 -3.49 -33.46
CA TYR A 533 -6.02 -3.83 -32.14
C TYR A 533 -6.88 -2.71 -31.55
N ALA A 534 -6.51 -1.44 -31.76
CA ALA A 534 -7.28 -0.31 -31.28
C ALA A 534 -8.57 -0.10 -32.10
N ASP A 535 -8.50 -0.31 -33.42
CA ASP A 535 -9.60 -0.10 -34.34
C ASP A 535 -10.60 -1.25 -34.32
N GLN A 536 -10.16 -2.46 -34.68
CA GLN A 536 -11.03 -3.64 -34.77
C GLN A 536 -11.34 -4.24 -33.40
N GLY A 537 -10.56 -3.87 -32.39
CA GLY A 537 -10.68 -4.34 -31.03
C GLY A 537 -10.12 -5.73 -30.82
N TYR A 538 -9.95 -6.08 -29.55
CA TYR A 538 -9.46 -7.38 -29.11
C TYR A 538 -10.35 -7.95 -28.01
N VAL A 539 -10.28 -9.27 -27.81
CA VAL A 539 -11.02 -9.95 -26.74
C VAL A 539 -10.30 -9.74 -25.42
N LEU A 540 -11.00 -9.20 -24.44
CA LEU A 540 -10.46 -8.93 -23.11
C LEU A 540 -10.17 -10.22 -22.34
N ASP A 541 -9.01 -10.27 -21.70
CA ASP A 541 -8.73 -11.19 -20.60
C ASP A 541 -9.27 -10.62 -19.27
N GLU A 542 -8.85 -11.18 -18.13
CA GLU A 542 -9.25 -10.69 -16.82
C GLU A 542 -8.49 -9.45 -16.34
N SER A 543 -7.33 -9.13 -16.94
CA SER A 543 -6.42 -8.11 -16.44
C SER A 543 -7.02 -6.71 -16.56
N LEU A 544 -7.28 -6.25 -17.79
CA LEU A 544 -7.77 -4.89 -18.04
C LEU A 544 -9.16 -4.61 -17.39
N PRO A 545 -10.16 -5.52 -17.47
CA PRO A 545 -11.41 -5.38 -16.71
C PRO A 545 -11.20 -5.15 -15.22
N THR A 546 -10.27 -5.88 -14.60
CA THR A 546 -9.95 -5.73 -13.18
C THR A 546 -9.37 -4.34 -12.91
N SER A 547 -8.45 -3.86 -13.76
CA SER A 547 -7.89 -2.51 -13.67
C SER A 547 -8.95 -1.42 -13.78
N ILE A 548 -9.85 -1.55 -14.75
CA ILE A 548 -10.93 -0.60 -14.97
C ILE A 548 -11.88 -0.60 -13.77
N ALA A 549 -12.17 -1.78 -13.19
CA ALA A 549 -13.00 -1.88 -11.99
C ALA A 549 -12.37 -1.15 -10.80
N GLU A 550 -11.07 -1.37 -10.55
CA GLU A 550 -10.34 -0.70 -9.47
C GLU A 550 -10.21 0.82 -9.72
N GLY A 551 -9.98 1.21 -10.98
CA GLY A 551 -9.85 2.61 -11.42
C GLY A 551 -11.16 3.34 -11.66
N ARG A 552 -12.32 2.67 -11.55
CA ARG A 552 -13.62 3.20 -12.00
C ARG A 552 -13.94 4.58 -11.46
N ARG A 553 -13.66 4.81 -10.16
CA ARG A 553 -13.93 6.08 -9.48
C ARG A 553 -13.14 7.26 -10.06
N PHE A 554 -12.00 7.01 -10.68
CA PHE A 554 -11.17 8.02 -11.32
C PHE A 554 -11.56 8.20 -12.78
N ILE A 555 -11.74 7.08 -13.50
CA ILE A 555 -12.17 7.07 -14.90
C ILE A 555 -13.51 7.82 -15.08
N GLN A 556 -14.46 7.64 -14.16
CA GLN A 556 -15.78 8.27 -14.27
C GLN A 556 -15.77 9.80 -14.09
N LYS A 557 -14.70 10.38 -13.52
CA LYS A 557 -14.58 11.85 -13.35
C LYS A 557 -14.37 12.57 -14.67
N TYR A 558 -13.77 11.89 -15.66
CA TYR A 558 -13.34 12.49 -16.92
C TYR A 558 -14.16 11.92 -18.07
N GLU A 559 -14.90 12.79 -18.75
CA GLU A 559 -15.86 12.39 -19.79
C GLU A 559 -15.20 11.58 -20.91
N SER A 560 -14.03 12.01 -21.37
CA SER A 560 -13.23 11.35 -22.40
C SER A 560 -12.80 9.94 -21.97
N SER A 561 -12.31 9.77 -20.74
CA SER A 561 -11.93 8.48 -20.19
C SER A 561 -13.14 7.56 -20.02
N ARG A 562 -14.26 8.10 -19.51
CA ARG A 562 -15.51 7.36 -19.31
C ARG A 562 -16.06 6.79 -20.62
N LYS A 563 -16.04 7.56 -21.70
CA LYS A 563 -16.51 7.13 -23.03
C LYS A 563 -15.75 5.89 -23.54
N ILE A 564 -14.45 5.80 -23.24
CA ILE A 564 -13.59 4.71 -23.71
C ILE A 564 -13.65 3.50 -22.77
N TYR A 565 -13.41 3.72 -21.47
CA TYR A 565 -13.18 2.63 -20.51
C TYR A 565 -14.44 2.20 -19.75
N LEU A 566 -15.53 2.96 -19.82
CA LEU A 566 -16.84 2.59 -19.24
C LEU A 566 -17.93 2.60 -20.31
N PRO A 567 -17.82 1.78 -21.38
CA PRO A 567 -18.83 1.73 -22.43
C PRO A 567 -20.20 1.34 -21.84
N GLY A 568 -21.22 2.16 -22.13
CA GLY A 568 -22.55 2.01 -21.52
C GLY A 568 -22.58 2.25 -20.00
N GLY A 569 -21.60 2.95 -19.44
CA GLY A 569 -21.53 3.28 -18.01
C GLY A 569 -21.06 2.15 -17.10
N ARG A 570 -20.54 1.05 -17.65
CA ARG A 570 -20.12 -0.14 -16.89
C ARG A 570 -18.69 -0.56 -17.22
N VAL A 571 -18.10 -1.35 -16.32
CA VAL A 571 -16.83 -2.04 -16.57
C VAL A 571 -17.04 -3.11 -17.67
N PRO A 572 -16.19 -3.16 -18.71
CA PRO A 572 -16.17 -4.26 -19.68
C PRO A 572 -15.91 -5.61 -19.00
N ARG A 573 -16.45 -6.70 -19.54
CA ARG A 573 -16.25 -8.04 -18.95
C ARG A 573 -15.16 -8.81 -19.70
N PRO A 574 -14.43 -9.72 -19.04
CA PRO A 574 -13.58 -10.69 -19.73
C PRO A 574 -14.39 -11.43 -20.80
N GLY A 575 -13.78 -11.64 -21.97
CA GLY A 575 -14.43 -12.22 -23.15
C GLY A 575 -15.18 -11.22 -24.04
N GLU A 576 -15.41 -9.97 -23.61
CA GLU A 576 -15.96 -8.92 -24.46
C GLU A 576 -14.90 -8.36 -25.42
N ARG A 577 -15.35 -7.87 -26.59
CA ARG A 577 -14.50 -7.13 -27.52
C ARG A 577 -14.38 -5.68 -27.08
N PHE A 578 -13.15 -5.21 -26.91
CA PHE A 578 -12.84 -3.82 -26.53
C PHE A 578 -12.20 -3.06 -27.68
N THR A 579 -12.65 -1.83 -27.94
CA THR A 579 -12.16 -0.96 -29.04
C THR A 579 -11.85 0.43 -28.53
N ASN A 580 -10.85 1.09 -29.11
CA ASN A 580 -10.51 2.48 -28.83
C ASN A 580 -10.20 3.22 -30.15
N LYS A 581 -11.27 3.71 -30.79
CA LYS A 581 -11.21 4.31 -32.13
C LYS A 581 -10.42 5.61 -32.18
N ASP A 582 -10.50 6.42 -31.13
CA ASP A 582 -9.72 7.66 -31.00
C ASP A 582 -8.23 7.34 -30.97
N TYR A 583 -7.83 6.30 -30.22
CA TYR A 583 -6.44 5.91 -30.16
C TYR A 583 -5.94 5.32 -31.48
N ALA A 584 -6.78 4.55 -32.18
CA ALA A 584 -6.46 4.08 -33.53
C ALA A 584 -6.20 5.25 -34.49
N ALA A 585 -6.99 6.34 -34.42
CA ALA A 585 -6.76 7.53 -35.24
C ALA A 585 -5.43 8.22 -34.89
N THR A 586 -5.11 8.35 -33.60
CA THR A 586 -3.83 8.89 -33.13
C THR A 586 -2.65 8.05 -33.63
N LEU A 587 -2.72 6.73 -33.51
CA LEU A 587 -1.68 5.82 -33.98
C LEU A 587 -1.52 5.87 -35.51
N ARG A 588 -2.60 5.97 -36.28
CA ARG A 588 -2.53 6.18 -37.74
C ARG A 588 -1.82 7.48 -38.10
N ALA A 589 -2.08 8.56 -37.36
CA ALA A 589 -1.40 9.84 -37.59
C ALA A 589 0.10 9.73 -37.30
N ILE A 590 0.51 9.05 -36.22
CA ILE A 590 1.92 8.80 -35.90
C ILE A 590 2.58 7.89 -36.95
N ALA A 591 1.87 6.88 -37.44
CA ALA A 591 2.35 5.98 -38.49
C ALA A 591 2.58 6.73 -39.82
N ALA A 592 1.67 7.62 -40.21
CA ALA A 592 1.74 8.33 -41.48
C ALA A 592 2.68 9.55 -41.46
N GLN A 593 2.74 10.28 -40.35
CA GLN A 593 3.45 11.57 -40.24
C GLN A 593 4.73 11.48 -39.40
N GLY A 594 5.01 10.33 -38.79
CA GLY A 594 6.17 10.11 -37.92
C GLY A 594 6.03 10.73 -36.53
N ALA A 595 7.01 10.52 -35.66
CA ALA A 595 6.98 11.00 -34.27
C ALA A 595 6.77 12.52 -34.12
N GLN A 596 7.15 13.31 -35.12
CA GLN A 596 7.03 14.77 -35.07
C GLN A 596 5.57 15.26 -34.98
N THR A 597 4.57 14.49 -35.43
CA THR A 597 3.16 14.89 -35.22
C THR A 597 2.81 14.99 -33.73
N PHE A 598 3.40 14.14 -32.89
CA PHE A 598 3.18 14.10 -31.44
C PHE A 598 3.80 15.29 -30.71
N TYR A 599 4.95 15.78 -31.18
CA TYR A 599 5.72 16.82 -30.48
C TYR A 599 5.61 18.22 -31.10
N ARG A 600 5.31 18.33 -32.41
CA ARG A 600 5.26 19.61 -33.15
C ARG A 600 4.07 19.73 -34.11
N GLY A 601 3.31 18.66 -34.33
CA GLY A 601 2.21 18.62 -35.29
C GLY A 601 0.82 18.74 -34.67
N ASP A 602 -0.17 18.11 -35.31
CA ASP A 602 -1.58 18.23 -34.93
C ASP A 602 -1.88 17.57 -33.59
N ILE A 603 -1.23 16.44 -33.28
CA ILE A 603 -1.38 15.81 -31.95
C ILE A 603 -0.84 16.77 -30.88
N ALA A 604 0.34 17.35 -31.08
CA ALA A 604 0.92 18.30 -30.13
C ALA A 604 0.00 19.49 -29.83
N ARG A 605 -0.59 20.07 -30.90
CA ARG A 605 -1.57 21.16 -30.77
C ARG A 605 -2.82 20.74 -30.00
N LYS A 606 -3.34 19.53 -30.24
CA LYS A 606 -4.50 18.99 -29.49
C LYS A 606 -4.19 18.78 -28.02
N ILE A 607 -3.02 18.22 -27.70
CA ILE A 607 -2.58 18.05 -26.31
C ILE A 607 -2.52 19.41 -25.61
N ALA A 608 -1.79 20.38 -26.18
CA ALA A 608 -1.60 21.69 -25.55
C ALA A 608 -2.92 22.46 -25.38
N ALA A 609 -3.81 22.41 -26.38
CA ALA A 609 -5.13 23.05 -26.31
C ALA A 609 -6.00 22.44 -25.21
N ASP A 610 -6.05 21.11 -25.12
CA ASP A 610 -6.83 20.40 -24.11
C ASP A 610 -6.27 20.61 -22.69
N MET A 611 -4.93 20.55 -22.54
CA MET A 611 -4.26 20.84 -21.27
C MET A 611 -4.59 22.26 -20.79
N THR A 612 -4.52 23.25 -21.68
CA THR A 612 -4.91 24.64 -21.35
C THR A 612 -6.38 24.74 -20.92
N ALA A 613 -7.29 24.08 -21.65
CA ALA A 613 -8.72 24.15 -21.39
C ALA A 613 -9.16 23.41 -20.11
N ARG A 614 -8.38 22.44 -19.64
CA ARG A 614 -8.77 21.49 -18.57
C ARG A 614 -7.87 21.58 -17.33
N GLY A 615 -6.99 22.58 -17.26
CA GLY A 615 -6.12 22.81 -16.10
C GLY A 615 -4.88 21.91 -16.04
N GLY A 616 -4.42 21.42 -17.19
CA GLY A 616 -3.11 20.78 -17.35
C GLY A 616 -1.97 21.77 -17.54
N LEU A 617 -0.74 21.27 -17.53
CA LEU A 617 0.48 22.10 -17.52
C LEU A 617 1.35 21.96 -18.78
N ILE A 618 1.08 20.97 -19.63
CA ILE A 618 1.87 20.72 -20.84
C ILE A 618 1.49 21.75 -21.92
N THR A 619 2.47 22.53 -22.36
CA THR A 619 2.34 23.49 -23.47
C THR A 619 2.87 22.92 -24.79
N LEU A 620 2.69 23.68 -25.88
CA LEU A 620 3.30 23.33 -27.16
C LEU A 620 4.83 23.43 -27.12
N ASP A 621 5.38 24.41 -26.39
CA ASP A 621 6.83 24.59 -26.24
C ASP A 621 7.45 23.44 -25.45
N ASP A 622 6.76 22.96 -24.41
CA ASP A 622 7.13 21.77 -23.65
C ASP A 622 7.29 20.54 -24.54
N LEU A 623 6.29 20.29 -25.40
CA LEU A 623 6.32 19.19 -26.36
C LEU A 623 7.40 19.39 -27.42
N ALA A 624 7.55 20.61 -27.94
CA ALA A 624 8.48 20.91 -29.01
C ALA A 624 9.96 20.81 -28.57
N GLN A 625 10.27 21.02 -27.28
CA GLN A 625 11.66 20.91 -26.79
C GLN A 625 12.05 19.47 -26.40
N TYR A 626 11.07 18.59 -26.20
CA TYR A 626 11.31 17.24 -25.71
C TYR A 626 12.15 16.41 -26.70
N ARG A 627 13.04 15.58 -26.14
CA ARG A 627 13.85 14.61 -26.89
C ARG A 627 14.28 13.44 -26.01
N ALA A 628 14.30 12.25 -26.61
CA ALA A 628 15.02 11.10 -26.05
C ALA A 628 16.53 11.33 -26.15
N ILE A 629 17.30 10.74 -25.25
CA ILE A 629 18.76 10.88 -25.18
C ILE A 629 19.42 9.51 -25.01
N GLU A 630 20.66 9.37 -25.50
CA GLU A 630 21.48 8.20 -25.23
C GLU A 630 22.31 8.41 -23.95
N ARG A 631 22.40 7.36 -23.13
CA ARG A 631 23.24 7.33 -21.94
C ARG A 631 24.12 6.09 -21.96
N ARG A 632 25.31 6.24 -21.40
CA ARG A 632 26.15 5.11 -21.05
C ARG A 632 25.50 4.32 -19.91
N PRO A 633 25.37 2.99 -19.99
CA PRO A 633 24.81 2.20 -18.90
C PRO A 633 25.71 2.21 -17.67
N LEU A 634 25.13 1.94 -16.51
CA LEU A 634 25.90 1.49 -15.35
C LEU A 634 26.47 0.11 -15.65
N ALA A 635 27.68 -0.16 -15.18
CA ALA A 635 28.35 -1.44 -15.35
C ALA A 635 28.88 -1.94 -14.00
N GLY A 636 28.59 -3.19 -13.68
CA GLY A 636 29.08 -3.90 -12.50
C GLY A 636 29.38 -5.36 -12.80
N GLN A 637 29.68 -6.13 -11.75
CA GLN A 637 30.04 -7.53 -11.89
C GLN A 637 29.32 -8.43 -10.88
N PHE A 638 29.00 -9.65 -11.28
CA PHE A 638 28.43 -10.67 -10.41
C PHE A 638 28.81 -12.06 -10.91
N ARG A 639 29.47 -12.90 -10.10
CA ARG A 639 29.82 -14.30 -10.44
C ARG A 639 30.50 -14.44 -11.80
N GLY A 640 31.46 -13.57 -12.12
CA GLY A 640 32.15 -13.56 -13.41
C GLY A 640 31.32 -13.05 -14.60
N HIS A 641 30.12 -12.54 -14.36
CA HIS A 641 29.29 -11.87 -15.36
C HIS A 641 29.45 -10.36 -15.26
N ALA A 642 29.46 -9.66 -16.40
CA ALA A 642 29.25 -8.23 -16.47
C ALA A 642 27.75 -7.94 -16.43
N VAL A 643 27.34 -7.00 -15.58
CA VAL A 643 25.96 -6.57 -15.39
C VAL A 643 25.83 -5.14 -15.88
N TYR A 644 24.98 -4.90 -16.88
CA TYR A 644 24.68 -3.56 -17.37
C TYR A 644 23.25 -3.17 -17.02
N SER A 645 23.05 -2.00 -16.44
CA SER A 645 21.73 -1.50 -16.05
C SER A 645 21.59 0.01 -16.24
N THR A 646 20.42 0.56 -15.94
CA THR A 646 20.09 1.96 -16.21
C THR A 646 20.77 2.94 -15.26
N PRO A 647 21.33 4.06 -15.77
CA PRO A 647 21.93 5.13 -14.97
C PRO A 647 20.87 6.12 -14.41
N PRO A 648 21.30 7.09 -13.57
CA PRO A 648 20.50 8.26 -13.21
C PRO A 648 19.85 8.94 -14.42
N PRO A 649 18.61 9.46 -14.31
CA PRO A 649 17.89 9.86 -13.09
C PRO A 649 17.26 8.70 -12.29
N VAL A 650 17.33 7.46 -12.79
CA VAL A 650 16.85 6.29 -12.05
C VAL A 650 17.94 5.72 -11.15
N SER A 651 17.63 5.58 -9.86
CA SER A 651 18.54 5.08 -8.84
C SER A 651 18.60 3.56 -8.74
N SER A 652 17.53 2.88 -9.12
CA SER A 652 17.38 1.44 -8.83
C SER A 652 18.40 0.56 -9.54
N GLY A 653 18.96 0.97 -10.69
CA GLY A 653 20.02 0.23 -11.38
C GLY A 653 21.33 0.21 -10.59
N LEU A 654 21.66 1.31 -9.91
CA LEU A 654 22.85 1.42 -9.07
C LEU A 654 22.73 0.50 -7.84
N GLY A 655 21.60 0.60 -7.13
CA GLY A 655 21.34 -0.24 -5.95
C GLY A 655 21.28 -1.74 -6.29
N LEU A 656 20.78 -2.11 -7.47
CA LEU A 656 20.80 -3.49 -7.96
C LEU A 656 22.24 -4.00 -8.14
N ILE A 657 23.08 -3.23 -8.84
CA ILE A 657 24.49 -3.60 -9.07
C ILE A 657 25.24 -3.71 -7.74
N GLU A 658 25.10 -2.75 -6.84
CA GLU A 658 25.75 -2.78 -5.53
C GLU A 658 25.34 -4.01 -4.73
N THR A 659 24.03 -4.31 -4.68
CA THR A 659 23.49 -5.52 -4.01
C THR A 659 24.12 -6.80 -4.57
N LEU A 660 24.19 -6.92 -5.90
CA LEU A 660 24.82 -8.08 -6.55
C LEU A 660 26.31 -8.17 -6.19
N GLN A 661 27.04 -7.06 -6.20
CA GLN A 661 28.47 -7.04 -5.86
C GLN A 661 28.74 -7.39 -4.39
N ILE A 662 27.83 -7.03 -3.48
CA ILE A 662 27.90 -7.42 -2.06
C ILE A 662 27.71 -8.94 -1.96
N LEU A 663 26.67 -9.49 -2.61
CA LEU A 663 26.43 -10.94 -2.60
C LEU A 663 27.54 -11.72 -3.31
N ASP A 664 28.27 -11.11 -4.27
CA ASP A 664 29.41 -11.71 -4.96
C ASP A 664 30.52 -12.19 -4.00
N GLN A 665 30.56 -11.67 -2.78
CA GLN A 665 31.52 -12.06 -1.74
C GLN A 665 31.16 -13.38 -1.02
N TYR A 666 29.89 -13.78 -1.04
CA TYR A 666 29.44 -15.07 -0.50
C TYR A 666 29.58 -16.16 -1.57
N GLN A 667 29.92 -17.39 -1.20
CA GLN A 667 29.95 -18.52 -2.14
C GLN A 667 28.84 -19.52 -1.79
N PRO A 668 27.77 -19.62 -2.60
CA PRO A 668 26.67 -20.53 -2.31
C PRO A 668 27.08 -22.00 -2.47
N GLN A 669 26.39 -22.89 -1.76
CA GLN A 669 26.49 -24.32 -2.03
C GLN A 669 25.97 -24.62 -3.44
N ARG A 670 26.48 -25.69 -4.06
CA ARG A 670 26.03 -26.10 -5.39
C ARG A 670 24.55 -26.46 -5.34
N GLY A 671 23.73 -25.76 -6.14
CA GLY A 671 22.28 -25.96 -6.16
C GLY A 671 21.52 -25.30 -4.99
N ALA A 672 22.16 -24.38 -4.27
CA ALA A 672 21.49 -23.56 -3.28
C ALA A 672 20.36 -22.74 -3.93
N SER A 673 19.25 -22.65 -3.22
CA SER A 673 18.08 -21.85 -3.60
C SER A 673 17.36 -21.41 -2.33
N TYR A 674 16.44 -20.45 -2.44
CA TYR A 674 15.63 -20.05 -1.29
C TYR A 674 14.80 -21.20 -0.70
N ALA A 675 14.54 -22.25 -1.49
CA ALA A 675 13.78 -23.40 -1.03
C ALA A 675 14.65 -24.47 -0.34
N THR A 676 15.97 -24.43 -0.49
CA THR A 676 16.87 -25.52 -0.10
C THR A 676 17.98 -25.11 0.85
N ASP A 677 18.34 -23.83 0.92
CA ASP A 677 19.48 -23.34 1.68
C ASP A 677 19.15 -22.03 2.40
N ALA A 678 19.06 -22.09 3.74
CA ALA A 678 18.76 -20.94 4.59
C ALA A 678 19.94 -19.95 4.69
N ASP A 679 21.19 -20.42 4.60
CA ASP A 679 22.36 -19.53 4.57
C ASP A 679 22.34 -18.71 3.27
N TYR A 680 22.09 -19.36 2.13
CA TYR A 680 21.97 -18.64 0.86
C TYR A 680 20.87 -17.58 0.90
N PHE A 681 19.68 -17.93 1.40
CA PHE A 681 18.58 -16.97 1.48
C PHE A 681 18.88 -15.85 2.47
N HIS A 682 19.52 -16.15 3.60
CA HIS A 682 19.99 -15.14 4.56
C HIS A 682 20.92 -14.12 3.89
N TYR A 683 21.98 -14.57 3.20
CA TYR A 683 22.92 -13.65 2.53
C TYR A 683 22.27 -12.88 1.39
N ALA A 684 21.33 -13.48 0.65
CA ALA A 684 20.58 -12.78 -0.40
C ALA A 684 19.75 -11.62 0.16
N ILE A 685 19.09 -11.82 1.32
CA ILE A 685 18.33 -10.78 2.03
C ILE A 685 19.26 -9.71 2.61
N GLU A 686 20.34 -10.13 3.27
CA GLU A 686 21.23 -9.21 3.98
C GLU A 686 22.04 -8.34 3.01
N ALA A 687 22.48 -8.88 1.86
CA ALA A 687 23.09 -8.08 0.80
C ALA A 687 22.17 -6.95 0.33
N TRP A 688 20.86 -7.20 0.27
CA TRP A 688 19.86 -6.17 -0.04
C TRP A 688 19.71 -5.14 1.07
N LYS A 689 19.93 -5.51 2.34
CA LYS A 689 19.74 -4.61 3.49
C LYS A 689 20.94 -3.70 3.72
N VAL A 690 22.16 -4.22 3.55
CA VAL A 690 23.40 -3.49 3.85
C VAL A 690 23.90 -2.60 2.72
N ARG A 691 23.27 -2.65 1.53
CA ARG A 691 23.60 -1.72 0.43
C ARG A 691 23.45 -0.28 0.89
N ASP A 692 24.23 0.62 0.30
CA ASP A 692 24.08 2.03 0.61
C ASP A 692 22.77 2.56 0.06
N GLN A 693 22.11 3.37 0.88
CA GLN A 693 20.95 4.10 0.43
C GLN A 693 21.43 5.26 -0.44
N SER A 694 21.06 5.25 -1.71
CA SER A 694 21.48 6.26 -2.68
C SER A 694 20.83 7.62 -2.41
N GLY A 695 21.25 8.30 -1.33
CA GLY A 695 20.62 9.49 -0.76
C GLY A 695 20.67 10.73 -1.65
N ARG A 696 21.38 10.68 -2.80
CA ARG A 696 21.59 11.83 -3.71
C ARG A 696 21.56 11.46 -5.19
N ILE A 697 20.62 10.60 -5.62
CA ILE A 697 20.42 10.38 -7.07
C ILE A 697 19.33 11.32 -7.59
N ALA A 698 19.75 12.25 -8.46
CA ALA A 698 18.90 13.21 -9.16
C ALA A 698 19.18 13.14 -10.68
N ASP A 699 18.51 13.98 -11.47
CA ASP A 699 18.82 14.07 -12.90
C ASP A 699 20.24 14.62 -13.10
N PRO A 700 21.17 13.85 -13.69
CA PRO A 700 22.55 14.27 -13.87
C PRO A 700 22.69 15.45 -14.85
N ALA A 701 21.62 15.81 -15.56
CA ALA A 701 21.60 17.03 -16.35
C ALA A 701 21.64 18.31 -15.50
N LEU A 702 21.22 18.25 -14.23
CA LEU A 702 21.16 19.40 -13.32
C LEU A 702 22.00 19.24 -12.05
N PHE A 703 22.36 18.02 -11.66
CA PHE A 703 23.03 17.74 -10.40
C PHE A 703 24.18 16.75 -10.60
N ASP A 704 25.29 16.98 -9.91
CA ASP A 704 26.34 15.96 -9.84
C ASP A 704 25.85 14.75 -9.05
N VAL A 705 26.09 13.56 -9.60
CA VAL A 705 25.71 12.28 -8.99
C VAL A 705 26.98 11.47 -8.73
N ASP A 706 27.23 11.13 -7.47
CA ASP A 706 28.36 10.29 -7.10
C ASP A 706 28.01 8.81 -7.29
N LEU A 707 28.61 8.18 -8.30
CA LEU A 707 28.38 6.78 -8.67
C LEU A 707 29.55 5.86 -8.25
N GLY A 708 30.72 6.45 -7.99
CA GLY A 708 31.99 5.72 -7.88
C GLY A 708 31.97 4.68 -6.77
N PRO A 709 31.68 5.06 -5.51
CA PRO A 709 31.69 4.14 -4.38
C PRO A 709 30.75 2.94 -4.58
N HIS A 710 29.54 3.16 -5.08
CA HIS A 710 28.52 2.12 -5.27
C HIS A 710 28.86 1.08 -6.34
N LEU A 711 29.72 1.44 -7.29
CA LEU A 711 30.19 0.54 -8.35
C LEU A 711 31.53 -0.14 -8.00
N ASP A 712 32.20 0.28 -6.93
CA ASP A 712 33.46 -0.30 -6.49
C ASP A 712 33.27 -1.64 -5.77
N ARG A 713 34.06 -2.65 -6.16
CA ARG A 713 34.06 -3.97 -5.52
C ARG A 713 34.68 -3.93 -4.13
N ALA A 714 35.64 -3.05 -3.87
CA ALA A 714 36.23 -2.91 -2.55
C ALA A 714 35.18 -2.41 -1.53
N HIS A 715 34.39 -1.42 -1.92
CA HIS A 715 33.26 -0.91 -1.14
C HIS A 715 32.22 -2.01 -0.85
N ALA A 716 31.81 -2.76 -1.88
CA ALA A 716 30.89 -3.89 -1.70
C ALA A 716 31.44 -4.96 -0.74
N ALA A 717 32.75 -5.21 -0.74
CA ALA A 717 33.40 -6.12 0.20
C ALA A 717 33.40 -5.58 1.64
N ASP A 718 33.49 -4.26 1.83
CA ASP A 718 33.37 -3.64 3.15
C ASP A 718 31.94 -3.68 3.69
N LEU A 719 30.93 -3.46 2.83
CA LEU A 719 29.53 -3.65 3.19
C LEU A 719 29.22 -5.11 3.54
N PHE A 720 29.78 -6.07 2.80
CA PHE A 720 29.58 -7.50 3.08
C PHE A 720 30.08 -7.91 4.48
N LYS A 721 31.17 -7.30 4.97
CA LYS A 721 31.68 -7.55 6.34
C LYS A 721 30.71 -7.17 7.45
N GLN A 722 29.68 -6.36 7.14
CA GLN A 722 28.64 -5.97 8.09
C GLN A 722 27.55 -7.04 8.26
N ILE A 723 27.53 -8.06 7.39
CA ILE A 723 26.53 -9.14 7.45
C ILE A 723 26.94 -10.17 8.52
N ASP A 724 26.10 -10.32 9.55
CA ASP A 724 26.23 -11.39 10.54
C ASP A 724 25.49 -12.64 10.07
N ARG A 725 26.24 -13.72 9.82
CA ARG A 725 25.70 -15.01 9.36
C ARG A 725 24.54 -15.54 10.20
N THR A 726 24.53 -15.26 11.50
CA THR A 726 23.58 -15.84 12.46
C THR A 726 22.47 -14.88 12.87
N LYS A 727 22.52 -13.62 12.44
CA LYS A 727 21.63 -12.58 12.93
C LYS A 727 21.26 -11.58 11.84
N ALA A 728 19.97 -11.34 11.67
CA ALA A 728 19.46 -10.32 10.76
C ALA A 728 19.90 -8.92 11.20
N SER A 729 20.42 -8.12 10.25
CA SER A 729 20.72 -6.71 10.48
C SER A 729 19.45 -5.88 10.73
N ARG A 730 19.60 -4.68 11.29
CA ARG A 730 18.53 -3.67 11.28
C ARG A 730 18.37 -3.11 9.87
N TYR A 731 17.15 -2.72 9.50
CA TYR A 731 16.89 -2.06 8.22
C TYR A 731 16.64 -0.57 8.47
N GLY A 732 17.73 0.18 8.67
CA GLY A 732 17.68 1.59 9.10
C GLY A 732 17.55 2.62 7.96
N GLY A 733 17.11 2.20 6.79
CA GLY A 733 17.22 3.02 5.58
C GLY A 733 15.98 3.86 5.27
N ALA A 734 16.17 5.16 5.01
CA ALA A 734 15.26 6.09 4.33
C ALA A 734 14.81 5.65 2.91
N GLU A 735 14.28 4.43 2.73
CA GLU A 735 13.41 4.18 1.59
C GLU A 735 12.18 5.07 1.77
N ARG A 736 12.15 6.16 1.00
CA ARG A 736 11.00 7.06 0.91
C ARG A 736 9.77 6.21 0.69
N ASP A 737 8.69 6.60 1.35
CA ASP A 737 7.38 5.99 1.23
C ASP A 737 6.99 5.85 -0.25
N THR A 738 7.32 4.70 -0.85
CA THR A 738 6.94 4.34 -2.22
C THR A 738 5.58 3.67 -2.23
N THR A 739 4.92 3.61 -1.07
CA THR A 739 3.56 3.12 -0.92
C THR A 739 2.67 4.03 -1.76
N PRO A 740 2.12 3.54 -2.88
CA PRO A 740 1.05 4.27 -3.53
C PRO A 740 -0.06 4.47 -2.50
N PRO A 741 -0.90 5.51 -2.60
CA PRO A 741 -2.13 5.56 -1.83
C PRO A 741 -2.79 4.18 -1.93
N ALA A 742 -3.27 3.62 -0.80
CA ALA A 742 -3.73 2.23 -0.66
C ALA A 742 -4.87 1.79 -1.62
N ARG A 743 -5.23 2.64 -2.60
CA ARG A 743 -6.32 2.52 -3.55
C ARG A 743 -5.94 2.89 -5.01
N ILE A 744 -4.65 3.00 -5.35
CA ILE A 744 -4.19 3.14 -6.75
C ILE A 744 -3.19 2.01 -7.03
N GLY A 745 -3.50 1.15 -8.00
CA GLY A 745 -2.67 0.01 -8.38
C GLY A 745 -1.29 0.40 -8.93
N ARG A 746 -0.40 -0.58 -9.11
CA ARG A 746 0.97 -0.41 -9.63
C ARG A 746 0.98 -0.62 -11.14
N GLY A 747 1.22 0.43 -11.94
CA GLY A 747 1.12 0.43 -13.41
C GLY A 747 2.46 0.61 -14.12
N THR A 748 3.07 -0.49 -14.54
CA THR A 748 4.29 -0.55 -15.35
C THR A 748 4.19 -1.80 -16.23
N THR A 749 4.82 -1.78 -17.40
CA THR A 749 5.03 -2.99 -18.22
C THR A 749 6.51 -3.17 -18.51
N ALA A 750 6.89 -4.40 -18.82
CA ALA A 750 8.25 -4.75 -19.20
C ALA A 750 8.25 -5.77 -20.31
N PHE A 751 9.25 -5.70 -21.18
CA PHE A 751 9.43 -6.65 -22.27
C PHE A 751 10.90 -6.80 -22.62
N ALA A 752 11.23 -7.95 -23.18
CA ALA A 752 12.57 -8.29 -23.61
C ALA A 752 12.52 -9.06 -24.94
N VAL A 753 13.49 -8.78 -25.81
CA VAL A 753 13.66 -9.49 -27.08
C VAL A 753 15.14 -9.81 -27.23
N ALA A 754 15.45 -11.04 -27.60
CA ALA A 754 16.81 -11.42 -27.98
C ALA A 754 16.80 -12.43 -29.12
N ASP A 755 17.94 -12.51 -29.80
CA ASP A 755 18.17 -13.49 -30.86
C ASP A 755 19.44 -14.32 -30.65
N ALA A 756 19.54 -15.41 -31.40
CA ALA A 756 20.62 -16.39 -31.35
C ALA A 756 21.96 -15.82 -31.86
N ASP A 757 21.94 -14.67 -32.55
CA ASP A 757 23.13 -13.94 -32.97
C ASP A 757 23.75 -13.15 -31.80
N GLY A 758 23.01 -12.99 -30.70
CA GLY A 758 23.47 -12.33 -29.48
C GLY A 758 22.99 -10.89 -29.35
N ASN A 759 22.04 -10.46 -30.17
CA ASN A 759 21.39 -9.17 -29.98
C ASN A 759 20.42 -9.28 -28.79
N MET A 760 20.39 -8.26 -27.93
CA MET A 760 19.51 -8.20 -26.75
C MET A 760 18.93 -6.79 -26.57
N ILE A 761 17.64 -6.72 -26.24
CA ILE A 761 17.01 -5.49 -25.78
C ILE A 761 16.08 -5.80 -24.61
N ALA A 762 16.21 -5.00 -23.56
CA ALA A 762 15.34 -5.03 -22.38
C ALA A 762 14.71 -3.65 -22.18
N VAL A 763 13.40 -3.60 -21.93
CA VAL A 763 12.65 -2.36 -21.86
C VAL A 763 11.69 -2.38 -20.67
N THR A 764 11.63 -1.24 -19.98
CA THR A 764 10.59 -0.94 -18.99
C THR A 764 9.90 0.36 -19.39
N GLN A 765 8.57 0.33 -19.52
CA GLN A 765 7.72 1.45 -19.95
C GLN A 765 6.58 1.64 -18.94
N THR A 766 6.18 2.88 -18.63
CA THR A 766 5.23 3.15 -17.55
C THR A 766 4.41 4.41 -17.76
N LEU A 767 3.25 4.47 -17.09
CA LEU A 767 2.50 5.69 -16.78
C LEU A 767 2.72 6.14 -15.32
N SER A 768 3.77 5.66 -14.66
CA SER A 768 4.04 5.71 -13.22
C SER A 768 3.17 4.78 -12.37
N THR A 769 1.85 4.98 -12.38
CA THR A 769 0.88 4.19 -11.60
C THR A 769 -0.19 3.62 -12.50
N TRP A 770 -1.02 2.70 -11.99
CA TRP A 770 -2.04 2.07 -12.80
C TRP A 770 -3.09 3.08 -13.22
N GLY A 771 -3.39 3.12 -14.52
CA GLY A 771 -4.23 4.14 -15.14
C GLY A 771 -3.54 5.50 -15.33
N GLY A 772 -2.28 5.64 -14.92
CA GLY A 772 -1.55 6.90 -14.96
C GLY A 772 -2.30 8.00 -14.20
N ASN A 773 -2.71 9.06 -14.89
CA ASN A 773 -3.56 10.10 -14.33
C ASN A 773 -5.07 9.89 -14.58
N PHE A 774 -5.47 8.75 -15.16
CA PHE A 774 -6.85 8.41 -15.55
C PHE A 774 -7.51 9.38 -16.54
N TYR A 775 -6.73 10.26 -17.14
CA TYR A 775 -7.21 11.32 -18.03
C TYR A 775 -6.83 11.04 -19.47
N VAL A 776 -7.78 11.26 -20.38
CA VAL A 776 -7.58 11.19 -21.83
C VAL A 776 -7.91 12.56 -22.41
N SER A 777 -7.03 13.12 -23.23
CA SER A 777 -7.36 14.32 -24.01
C SER A 777 -8.38 13.97 -25.09
N GLU A 778 -9.38 14.83 -25.26
CA GLU A 778 -10.52 14.56 -26.13
C GLU A 778 -10.07 14.24 -27.58
N GLY A 779 -10.53 13.09 -28.09
CA GLY A 779 -10.22 12.63 -29.45
C GLY A 779 -8.81 12.08 -29.66
N LEU A 780 -7.99 11.91 -28.62
CA LEU A 780 -6.65 11.31 -28.72
C LEU A 780 -6.57 9.86 -28.24
N GLY A 781 -7.41 9.46 -27.28
CA GLY A 781 -7.63 8.07 -26.91
C GLY A 781 -6.56 7.40 -26.03
N PHE A 782 -5.53 8.10 -25.56
CA PHE A 782 -4.50 7.52 -24.68
C PHE A 782 -4.46 8.19 -23.30
N LEU A 783 -4.02 7.44 -22.30
CA LEU A 783 -3.79 7.91 -20.92
C LEU A 783 -2.41 8.56 -20.78
N TYR A 784 -2.31 9.55 -19.89
CA TYR A 784 -1.03 10.18 -19.54
C TYR A 784 -0.45 9.61 -18.25
N ASN A 785 0.86 9.73 -18.10
CA ASN A 785 1.53 9.47 -16.82
C ASN A 785 1.03 10.41 -15.71
N ASN A 786 1.29 10.06 -14.44
CA ASN A 786 1.02 10.92 -13.28
C ASN A 786 2.27 11.23 -12.44
N HIS A 787 3.38 11.53 -13.09
CA HIS A 787 4.65 11.79 -12.40
C HIS A 787 4.71 13.14 -11.65
N LEU A 788 3.83 14.12 -11.97
CA LEU A 788 3.72 15.39 -11.23
C LEU A 788 2.93 15.29 -9.92
N ARG A 789 2.47 14.11 -9.51
CA ARG A 789 1.74 13.94 -8.24
C ARG A 789 2.55 14.50 -7.05
N PHE A 790 1.90 15.25 -6.17
CA PHE A 790 2.53 15.83 -4.98
C PHE A 790 2.66 14.76 -3.88
N SER A 791 3.88 14.29 -3.62
CA SER A 791 4.15 13.47 -2.42
C SER A 791 5.60 13.59 -1.94
N GLY A 792 5.94 14.73 -1.31
CA GLY A 792 7.12 14.85 -0.44
C GLY A 792 8.50 15.01 -1.11
N GLY A 793 9.10 16.20 -0.90
CA GLY A 793 10.48 16.40 -0.43
C GLY A 793 11.70 15.99 -1.27
N ALA A 794 11.58 15.38 -2.45
CA ALA A 794 12.78 15.09 -3.26
C ALA A 794 13.41 16.38 -3.83
N PRO A 795 14.72 16.63 -3.65
CA PRO A 795 15.40 17.73 -4.33
C PRO A 795 15.17 17.60 -5.84
N GLY A 796 14.66 18.66 -6.48
CA GLY A 796 14.50 18.70 -7.94
C GLY A 796 13.16 18.22 -8.52
N ARG A 797 12.21 17.73 -7.71
CA ARG A 797 10.96 17.10 -8.21
C ARG A 797 9.99 18.03 -8.98
N PHE A 798 10.12 19.33 -8.78
CA PHE A 798 9.38 20.37 -9.52
C PHE A 798 10.33 21.35 -10.21
N LEU A 799 11.52 20.87 -10.61
CA LEU A 799 12.39 21.67 -11.44
C LEU A 799 11.96 21.47 -12.90
N PRO A 800 11.55 22.54 -13.58
CA PRO A 800 11.29 22.53 -15.01
C PRO A 800 12.32 21.72 -15.80
N LEU A 801 11.84 20.91 -16.73
CA LEU A 801 12.62 20.13 -17.69
C LEU A 801 13.45 18.97 -17.11
N THR A 802 13.37 18.71 -15.80
CA THR A 802 13.98 17.50 -15.20
C THR A 802 13.24 16.23 -15.57
N ARG A 803 13.98 15.12 -15.65
CA ARG A 803 13.40 13.78 -15.82
C ARG A 803 13.06 13.12 -14.49
N SER A 804 11.93 12.43 -14.44
CA SER A 804 11.49 11.77 -13.21
C SER A 804 12.36 10.58 -12.85
N SER A 805 12.66 10.45 -11.55
CA SER A 805 13.20 9.21 -11.00
C SER A 805 12.08 8.16 -10.83
N THR A 806 12.38 6.91 -11.20
CA THR A 806 11.47 5.75 -11.07
C THR A 806 12.25 4.52 -10.64
N THR A 807 11.60 3.36 -10.52
CA THR A 807 12.26 2.09 -10.16
C THR A 807 12.61 1.20 -11.35
N SER A 808 12.63 1.76 -12.57
CA SER A 808 12.92 1.04 -13.82
C SER A 808 14.35 0.47 -13.84
N VAL A 809 14.52 -0.83 -14.08
CA VAL A 809 15.86 -1.49 -14.17
C VAL A 809 15.99 -2.53 -15.30
N PRO A 810 15.68 -2.22 -16.56
CA PRO A 810 16.05 -3.10 -17.66
C PRO A 810 17.56 -3.38 -17.62
N THR A 811 17.93 -4.65 -17.65
CA THR A 811 19.27 -5.14 -17.32
C THR A 811 19.72 -6.20 -18.32
N LEU A 812 20.98 -6.11 -18.75
CA LEU A 812 21.63 -7.08 -19.63
C LEU A 812 22.83 -7.71 -18.92
N LEU A 813 22.95 -9.03 -19.00
CA LEU A 813 24.09 -9.79 -18.47
C LEU A 813 24.92 -10.39 -19.58
N PHE A 814 26.23 -10.40 -19.36
CA PHE A 814 27.21 -10.99 -20.26
C PHE A 814 28.20 -11.83 -19.47
N GLN A 815 28.49 -13.04 -19.93
CA GLN A 815 29.57 -13.85 -19.38
C GLN A 815 30.91 -13.24 -19.81
N ARG A 816 31.76 -12.86 -18.85
CA ARG A 816 33.08 -12.32 -19.18
C ARG A 816 34.01 -13.46 -19.61
N ALA A 817 34.79 -13.18 -20.65
CA ALA A 817 35.99 -13.94 -20.96
C ALA A 817 37.20 -13.18 -20.41
N GLU A 818 38.10 -13.89 -19.74
CA GLU A 818 39.30 -13.32 -19.15
C GLU A 818 40.15 -12.61 -20.23
N GLY A 819 40.60 -11.38 -19.95
CA GLY A 819 41.43 -10.59 -20.87
C GLY A 819 40.73 -10.07 -22.14
N SER A 820 39.44 -10.32 -22.35
CA SER A 820 38.74 -9.89 -23.58
C SER A 820 38.23 -8.44 -23.50
N PRO A 821 38.50 -7.59 -24.52
CA PRO A 821 37.87 -6.27 -24.62
C PRO A 821 36.40 -6.41 -25.03
N GLY A 822 35.51 -5.70 -24.35
CA GLY A 822 34.05 -5.70 -24.62
C GLY A 822 33.22 -6.31 -23.48
N PRO A 823 31.89 -6.41 -23.66
CA PRO A 823 30.97 -6.82 -22.60
C PRO A 823 31.08 -8.32 -22.27
N GLY A 824 31.55 -9.14 -23.21
CA GLY A 824 31.60 -10.59 -23.10
C GLY A 824 30.53 -11.29 -23.94
N GLN A 825 30.27 -12.56 -23.67
CA GLN A 825 29.23 -13.33 -24.36
C GLN A 825 27.85 -12.96 -23.80
N PRO A 826 26.85 -12.60 -24.63
CA PRO A 826 25.47 -12.35 -24.19
C PRO A 826 24.88 -13.54 -23.42
N VAL A 827 24.19 -13.28 -22.31
CA VAL A 827 23.58 -14.33 -21.46
C VAL A 827 22.11 -14.08 -21.19
N LEU A 828 21.73 -12.90 -20.71
CA LEU A 828 20.36 -12.63 -20.25
C LEU A 828 19.96 -11.18 -20.56
N ALA A 829 18.77 -11.03 -21.15
CA ALA A 829 18.03 -9.78 -21.17
C ALA A 829 16.85 -9.89 -20.21
N VAL A 830 16.74 -8.98 -19.24
CA VAL A 830 15.66 -9.01 -18.25
C VAL A 830 15.14 -7.62 -17.92
N ALA A 831 13.82 -7.51 -17.80
CA ALA A 831 13.14 -6.32 -17.30
C ALA A 831 11.92 -6.74 -16.49
N ALA A 832 11.47 -5.88 -15.57
CA ALA A 832 10.32 -6.16 -14.73
C ALA A 832 9.42 -4.93 -14.53
N ALA A 833 8.19 -5.19 -14.10
CA ALA A 833 7.17 -4.24 -13.71
C ALA A 833 6.70 -4.49 -12.26
N GLY A 834 6.15 -3.48 -11.59
CA GLY A 834 5.62 -3.61 -10.22
C GLY A 834 6.19 -2.65 -9.16
N ASN A 835 6.60 -1.43 -9.54
CA ASN A 835 7.14 -0.41 -8.63
C ASN A 835 8.34 -0.96 -7.81
N ALA A 836 8.28 -1.03 -6.47
CA ALA A 836 9.36 -1.56 -5.63
C ALA A 836 9.72 -3.03 -5.94
N TRP A 837 8.80 -3.81 -6.51
CA TRP A 837 9.08 -5.18 -6.95
C TRP A 837 9.96 -5.27 -8.20
N ILE A 838 10.16 -4.18 -8.94
CA ILE A 838 10.95 -4.19 -10.18
C ILE A 838 12.40 -4.59 -9.92
N PRO A 839 13.19 -3.86 -9.10
CA PRO A 839 14.57 -4.24 -8.84
C PRO A 839 14.69 -5.58 -8.12
N ALA A 840 13.75 -5.90 -7.23
CA ALA A 840 13.74 -7.19 -6.52
C ALA A 840 13.53 -8.37 -7.48
N SER A 841 12.59 -8.25 -8.42
CA SER A 841 12.35 -9.30 -9.41
C SER A 841 13.53 -9.51 -10.34
N VAL A 842 14.17 -8.42 -10.78
CA VAL A 842 15.37 -8.52 -11.62
C VAL A 842 16.53 -9.16 -10.86
N TYR A 843 16.72 -8.78 -9.60
CA TYR A 843 17.70 -9.41 -8.70
C TYR A 843 17.47 -10.91 -8.57
N ASP A 844 16.27 -11.33 -8.15
CA ASP A 844 15.92 -12.74 -7.96
C ASP A 844 16.07 -13.55 -9.26
N ILE A 845 15.69 -12.99 -10.42
CA ILE A 845 15.86 -13.69 -11.71
C ILE A 845 17.34 -13.86 -12.05
N ILE A 846 18.17 -12.84 -11.83
CA ILE A 846 19.62 -12.94 -12.03
C ILE A 846 20.21 -14.05 -11.14
N LEU A 847 19.85 -14.08 -9.86
CA LEU A 847 20.31 -15.11 -8.94
C LEU A 847 19.90 -16.53 -9.39
N ASN A 848 18.64 -16.71 -9.77
CA ASN A 848 18.14 -18.00 -10.23
C ASN A 848 18.79 -18.47 -11.54
N VAL A 849 19.12 -17.55 -12.46
CA VAL A 849 19.85 -17.86 -13.70
C VAL A 849 21.31 -18.20 -13.40
N VAL A 850 21.99 -17.36 -12.63
CA VAL A 850 23.45 -17.41 -12.46
C VAL A 850 23.89 -18.43 -11.41
N ASP A 851 23.33 -18.36 -10.19
CA ASP A 851 23.65 -19.31 -9.12
C ASP A 851 22.83 -20.61 -9.29
N GLY A 852 21.57 -20.49 -9.69
CA GLY A 852 20.64 -21.62 -9.81
C GLY A 852 20.73 -22.40 -11.13
N GLY A 853 21.37 -21.85 -12.17
CA GLY A 853 21.46 -22.47 -13.50
C GLY A 853 20.10 -22.68 -14.17
N MET A 854 19.08 -21.90 -13.80
CA MET A 854 17.71 -22.09 -14.25
C MET A 854 17.50 -21.59 -15.69
N SER A 855 16.59 -22.25 -16.42
CA SER A 855 16.07 -21.72 -17.69
C SER A 855 15.28 -20.44 -17.48
N ALA A 856 15.05 -19.68 -18.55
CA ALA A 856 14.38 -18.37 -18.47
C ALA A 856 12.99 -18.47 -17.83
N GLN A 857 12.19 -19.47 -18.23
CA GLN A 857 10.87 -19.71 -17.66
C GLN A 857 10.95 -20.14 -16.19
N ARG A 858 11.88 -21.04 -15.83
CA ARG A 858 12.02 -21.51 -14.44
C ARG A 858 12.48 -20.39 -13.51
N ALA A 859 13.40 -19.53 -13.95
CA ALA A 859 13.88 -18.39 -13.18
C ALA A 859 12.79 -17.35 -12.93
N ILE A 860 11.94 -17.06 -13.93
CA ILE A 860 10.77 -16.18 -13.73
C ILE A 860 9.76 -16.78 -12.77
N GLU A 861 9.52 -18.09 -12.84
CA GLU A 861 8.55 -18.73 -11.97
C GLU A 861 9.07 -18.98 -10.56
N ALA A 862 10.38 -18.86 -10.30
CA ALA A 862 10.93 -19.03 -8.96
C ALA A 862 10.29 -18.06 -7.94
N PRO A 863 10.18 -18.45 -6.65
CA PRO A 863 9.66 -17.57 -5.61
C PRO A 863 10.59 -16.38 -5.38
N ARG A 864 9.99 -15.21 -5.19
CA ARG A 864 10.68 -13.94 -5.02
C ARG A 864 10.50 -13.37 -3.63
N PHE A 865 11.35 -12.41 -3.29
CA PHE A 865 11.20 -11.64 -2.07
C PHE A 865 11.46 -10.15 -2.30
N LEU A 866 10.91 -9.33 -1.42
CA LEU A 866 11.18 -7.90 -1.37
C LEU A 866 11.39 -7.51 0.09
N VAL A 867 12.55 -6.95 0.39
CA VAL A 867 12.77 -6.29 1.68
C VAL A 867 12.12 -4.91 1.61
N GLY A 868 11.19 -4.65 2.51
CA GLY A 868 10.66 -3.31 2.77
C GLY A 868 10.76 -2.97 4.25
N ARG A 869 10.25 -1.78 4.61
CA ARG A 869 10.09 -1.40 6.01
C ARG A 869 9.00 -2.23 6.68
N ASP A 870 9.22 -2.61 7.94
CA ASP A 870 8.14 -3.12 8.77
C ASP A 870 7.19 -1.95 9.10
N PRO A 871 5.88 -2.07 8.80
CA PRO A 871 4.90 -1.01 9.06
C PRO A 871 4.57 -0.82 10.54
N ILE A 872 5.25 -1.52 11.46
CA ILE A 872 5.11 -1.40 12.93
C ILE A 872 6.43 -0.96 13.58
N ASP A 873 7.58 -1.26 12.96
CA ASP A 873 8.91 -0.91 13.46
C ASP A 873 9.80 -0.54 12.28
N SER A 874 9.87 0.75 11.99
CA SER A 874 10.59 1.26 10.81
C SER A 874 12.10 0.99 10.82
N SER A 875 12.65 0.55 11.96
CA SER A 875 14.06 0.16 12.13
C SER A 875 14.33 -1.31 11.78
N VAL A 876 13.28 -2.11 11.55
CA VAL A 876 13.34 -3.53 11.19
C VAL A 876 12.80 -3.73 9.77
N GLY A 877 13.48 -4.58 9.00
CA GLY A 877 13.04 -4.92 7.65
C GLY A 877 11.93 -5.98 7.70
N ARG A 878 10.82 -5.75 6.99
CA ARG A 878 9.81 -6.78 6.73
C ARG A 878 10.01 -7.32 5.32
N ILE A 879 10.30 -8.61 5.24
CA ILE A 879 10.58 -9.32 4.00
C ILE A 879 9.26 -9.87 3.47
N GLN A 880 8.75 -9.22 2.44
CA GLN A 880 7.63 -9.75 1.66
C GLN A 880 8.13 -10.95 0.85
N ILE A 881 7.44 -12.08 0.93
CA ILE A 881 7.79 -13.30 0.21
C ILE A 881 6.59 -13.84 -0.54
N GLU A 882 6.85 -14.39 -1.71
CA GLU A 882 5.88 -15.26 -2.37
C GLU A 882 5.79 -16.61 -1.66
N ASP A 883 4.72 -17.35 -1.96
CA ASP A 883 4.66 -18.75 -1.56
C ASP A 883 5.76 -19.56 -2.23
N ARG A 884 5.95 -20.82 -1.79
CA ARG A 884 6.97 -21.79 -2.28
C ARG A 884 8.34 -21.71 -1.61
N ILE A 885 8.47 -20.92 -0.53
CA ILE A 885 9.60 -21.03 0.39
C ILE A 885 9.18 -21.97 1.55
N PRO A 886 9.81 -23.16 1.71
CA PRO A 886 9.41 -24.13 2.71
C PRO A 886 9.55 -23.61 4.15
N ARG A 887 8.61 -24.01 5.00
CA ARG A 887 8.57 -23.61 6.41
C ARG A 887 9.90 -23.82 7.18
N PRO A 888 10.64 -24.94 7.02
CA PRO A 888 11.91 -25.10 7.73
C PRO A 888 12.96 -24.03 7.40
N ILE A 889 12.99 -23.54 6.15
CA ILE A 889 13.89 -22.44 5.77
C ILE A 889 13.45 -21.14 6.44
N LEU A 890 12.14 -20.88 6.47
CA LEU A 890 11.60 -19.69 7.13
C LEU A 890 11.82 -19.71 8.64
N ASP A 891 11.63 -20.85 9.31
CA ASP A 891 11.83 -20.96 10.76
C ASP A 891 13.29 -20.71 11.14
N ASP A 892 14.25 -21.19 10.35
CA ASP A 892 15.67 -20.89 10.54
C ASP A 892 15.94 -19.37 10.42
N LEU A 893 15.43 -18.74 9.37
CA LEU A 893 15.59 -17.29 9.17
C LEU A 893 14.88 -16.46 10.24
N ILE A 894 13.71 -16.90 10.71
CA ILE A 894 12.98 -16.28 11.83
C ILE A 894 13.80 -16.38 13.11
N ALA A 895 14.46 -17.52 13.37
CA ALA A 895 15.35 -17.69 14.51
C ALA A 895 16.57 -16.75 14.44
N ARG A 896 17.03 -16.40 13.25
CA ARG A 896 18.06 -15.35 13.02
C ARG A 896 17.52 -13.93 13.18
N GLY A 897 16.21 -13.73 13.32
CA GLY A 897 15.56 -12.44 13.53
C GLY A 897 14.92 -11.81 12.28
N HIS A 898 14.83 -12.54 11.17
CA HIS A 898 14.11 -12.06 9.98
C HIS A 898 12.59 -12.06 10.20
N ARG A 899 11.91 -11.06 9.65
CA ARG A 899 10.45 -10.93 9.73
C ARG A 899 9.82 -11.07 8.35
N PHE A 900 8.96 -12.06 8.17
CA PHE A 900 8.36 -12.36 6.87
C PHE A 900 6.89 -11.92 6.76
N SER A 901 6.47 -11.58 5.55
CA SER A 901 5.08 -11.37 5.18
C SER A 901 4.78 -12.08 3.87
N LYS A 902 3.86 -13.05 3.89
CA LYS A 902 3.42 -13.68 2.64
C LYS A 902 2.52 -12.73 1.85
N ILE A 903 2.76 -12.61 0.55
CA ILE A 903 2.01 -11.72 -0.35
C ILE A 903 1.00 -12.47 -1.23
N GLY A 904 0.23 -13.38 -0.66
CA GLY A 904 -0.74 -14.17 -1.42
C GLY A 904 -1.37 -15.26 -0.56
N ARG A 905 -2.39 -15.92 -1.11
CA ARG A 905 -2.87 -17.19 -0.53
C ARG A 905 -1.99 -18.33 -1.03
N LYS A 906 -1.85 -19.41 -0.25
CA LYS A 906 -1.05 -20.59 -0.61
C LYS A 906 -1.25 -21.03 -2.06
N GLY A 907 -0.22 -20.83 -2.88
CA GLY A 907 -0.18 -21.23 -4.29
C GLY A 907 -0.68 -20.16 -5.27
N GLU A 908 -0.98 -18.95 -4.79
CA GLU A 908 -1.11 -17.75 -5.60
C GLU A 908 0.24 -17.06 -5.73
N VAL A 909 0.43 -16.43 -6.88
CA VAL A 909 1.68 -15.76 -7.20
C VAL A 909 1.32 -14.32 -7.55
N ARG A 910 1.90 -13.34 -6.86
CA ARG A 910 1.46 -11.93 -6.94
C ARG A 910 2.68 -11.00 -6.97
N TYR A 911 2.60 -9.98 -7.84
CA TYR A 911 3.59 -8.90 -8.00
C TYR A 911 4.90 -9.29 -8.68
N GLY A 912 5.62 -8.27 -9.18
CA GLY A 912 6.83 -8.45 -9.98
C GLY A 912 6.51 -9.10 -11.33
N TYR A 913 6.23 -8.31 -12.36
CA TYR A 913 5.90 -8.88 -13.67
C TYR A 913 7.08 -8.78 -14.62
N ALA A 914 7.77 -9.90 -14.83
CA ALA A 914 9.02 -9.92 -15.54
C ALA A 914 8.93 -10.47 -16.96
N ALA A 915 9.82 -9.99 -17.81
CA ALA A 915 10.13 -10.56 -19.11
C ALA A 915 11.63 -10.86 -19.16
N ALA A 916 12.00 -12.10 -19.49
CA ALA A 916 13.38 -12.54 -19.56
C ALA A 916 13.63 -13.34 -20.82
N VAL A 917 14.78 -13.12 -21.46
CA VAL A 917 15.27 -13.93 -22.57
C VAL A 917 16.71 -14.33 -22.28
N LEU A 918 16.97 -15.64 -22.22
CA LEU A 918 18.31 -16.21 -22.15
C LEU A 918 18.87 -16.44 -23.55
N VAL A 919 20.17 -16.22 -23.69
CA VAL A 919 20.91 -16.41 -24.94
C VAL A 919 22.02 -17.44 -24.72
N ASP A 920 21.95 -18.55 -25.45
CA ASP A 920 23.04 -19.53 -25.54
C ASP A 920 23.61 -19.48 -26.96
N ARG A 921 24.61 -18.61 -27.14
CA ARG A 921 25.25 -18.40 -28.45
C ARG A 921 26.02 -19.64 -28.93
N ALA A 922 26.49 -20.49 -28.02
CA ALA A 922 27.20 -21.72 -28.38
C ALA A 922 26.26 -22.74 -29.00
N LYS A 923 25.04 -22.86 -28.46
CA LYS A 923 23.98 -23.71 -29.03
C LYS A 923 23.17 -23.03 -30.14
N LYS A 924 23.40 -21.74 -30.40
CA LYS A 924 22.56 -20.88 -31.25
C LYS A 924 21.09 -20.98 -30.85
N GLU A 925 20.83 -20.87 -29.55
CA GLU A 925 19.50 -20.99 -28.98
C GLU A 925 19.20 -19.77 -28.11
N VAL A 926 17.95 -19.31 -28.14
CA VAL A 926 17.39 -18.34 -27.21
C VAL A 926 16.18 -18.92 -26.51
N GLN A 927 16.00 -18.62 -25.23
CA GLN A 927 14.89 -19.12 -24.42
C GLN A 927 14.14 -17.95 -23.79
N GLY A 928 12.82 -17.90 -23.95
CA GLY A 928 11.97 -16.90 -23.33
C GLY A 928 11.31 -17.41 -22.05
N GLY A 929 11.32 -16.58 -21.03
CA GLY A 929 10.48 -16.74 -19.84
C GLY A 929 9.40 -15.67 -19.85
N ALA A 930 8.14 -16.06 -19.70
CA ALA A 930 7.01 -15.13 -19.52
C ALA A 930 6.37 -15.29 -18.15
N GLU A 931 5.97 -14.18 -17.55
CA GLU A 931 5.37 -14.13 -16.22
C GLU A 931 4.00 -14.86 -16.14
N PRO A 932 3.84 -15.95 -15.35
CA PRO A 932 2.53 -16.56 -15.10
C PRO A 932 1.57 -15.71 -14.25
N ARG A 933 2.07 -14.74 -13.49
CA ARG A 933 1.27 -13.85 -12.61
C ARG A 933 0.39 -12.86 -13.40
N ARG A 934 0.56 -12.77 -14.72
CA ARG A 934 -0.16 -11.89 -15.66
C ARG A 934 -0.29 -12.56 -17.04
N SER A 935 -0.90 -11.85 -17.98
CA SER A 935 -1.10 -12.30 -19.37
C SER A 935 0.17 -12.36 -20.22
N HIS A 936 1.37 -12.30 -19.63
CA HIS A 936 2.61 -12.24 -20.40
C HIS A 936 2.75 -13.45 -21.32
N ALA A 937 3.41 -13.28 -22.46
CA ALA A 937 3.67 -14.37 -23.38
C ALA A 937 5.07 -14.31 -23.97
N ALA A 938 5.72 -15.47 -24.05
CA ALA A 938 6.93 -15.68 -24.82
C ALA A 938 6.53 -16.28 -26.17
N VAL A 939 6.95 -15.66 -27.26
CA VAL A 939 6.63 -16.08 -28.62
C VAL A 939 7.93 -16.28 -29.40
N PRO A 940 8.20 -17.50 -29.90
CA PRO A 940 9.41 -17.78 -30.67
C PRO A 940 9.22 -17.45 -32.14
N GLN A 941 10.26 -16.90 -32.78
CA GLN A 941 10.38 -16.89 -34.24
C GLN A 941 10.75 -18.30 -34.71
N LYS A 942 10.03 -18.81 -35.72
CA LYS A 942 10.25 -20.15 -36.27
C LYS A 942 11.36 -20.21 -37.32
#